data_AF-A0A2G8LLG5-F1
#
_entry.id   AF-A0A2G8LLG5-F1
#
_cell.length_a   1.000
_cell.length_b   1.000
_cell.length_c   1.000
_cell.angle_alpha   90.00
_cell.angle_beta   90.00
_cell.angle_gamma   90.00
#
_symmetry.space_group_name_H-M   'P 1'
#
loop_
_entity.id
_entity.type
_entity.pdbx_description
1 polymer ?
#
loop_
_entity_poly.entity_id
_entity_poly.type
_entity_poly.pdbx_seq_one_letter_code
_entity_poly.pdbx_strand_id
1 'polypeptide(L)'
;MVPTALLEGCWSGFITSTLKIIAFAIFFSTANTALIENREYVDVTPPGNFSFATITVKFGGVAGFTRITGDLSIESSEFRVKYGGQLFVNHVQIYSTYAWVESQGIFHLDGTGFKAEGGPGAGFTIDGVGYGAAHGGQGGGHDTLLVREPYGSIFDALTLGSGGGNGGGTGGSGGGQLHWLVSHSLEMNGLLSLKGQAGVGGNAGGGSGGSVLIETTNMTGHGEINVVGGDATGAGCGGSGGRIAIHCRWRYTYGGLFVDHGGIGSGQNIESYGAAAGSAYVEENLRPLPYRKVKYLKGTNTTLLEVDHKYVHIDNEGIYVPVATVFMHNDAIAYEIDELELTGASRLIIYHPNVSLVNLTVHTFIGDKTGQLHLRSNQKVYAEVVESETNRTEAPCSFLVDYESEIFFPSEVHLHGTRTEMHGRVTGVHKMFIEDKADVIWTSTAQTAIIEKREYVHLSEEGNFSVPELTIKKGGKLSFLKISGEIIVDVADFEVKYQGLVLMNHGMIDSGHADLESEGVITLDGKGFSSGTGPGRGISVSGSGTGGSYGGQGGAFSSSNTGSPYGSVYTPAGWGSGGGSSTNGEGGSGGGFLHWKIGKLIHLNGVLSANGEAASSTNAGGGSGGSILLEATNFTGHGDIQVNGGEGSAGGSGGSGGRMGIHIDHKNDFGGRYSSVWWSGRVFSF
;
A
#
# COMPACT_ATOMS: atom_id res chain seq x y z
N MET A 1 -51.91 12.92 -6.74
CA MET A 1 -51.35 12.95 -8.11
C MET A 1 -50.35 14.09 -8.16
N VAL A 2 -49.07 13.78 -8.00
CA VAL A 2 -47.98 14.73 -8.28
C VAL A 2 -48.03 14.97 -9.80
N PRO A 3 -47.96 16.21 -10.31
CA PRO A 3 -47.88 16.42 -11.75
C PRO A 3 -46.50 15.92 -12.23
N THR A 4 -46.47 14.70 -12.75
CA THR A 4 -45.32 14.11 -13.43
C THR A 4 -45.26 14.72 -14.82
N ALA A 5 -44.24 15.54 -15.12
CA ALA A 5 -43.98 15.99 -16.48
C ALA A 5 -42.98 15.03 -17.12
N LEU A 6 -43.48 14.12 -17.97
CA LEU A 6 -42.65 13.33 -18.88
C LEU A 6 -42.45 14.17 -20.14
N LEU A 7 -41.22 14.61 -20.37
CA LEU A 7 -40.90 15.61 -21.39
C LEU A 7 -40.23 14.91 -22.59
N GLU A 8 -41.01 14.66 -23.64
CA GLU A 8 -40.55 14.15 -24.94
C GLU A 8 -40.73 15.22 -26.03
N GLY A 9 -39.90 15.18 -27.08
CA GLY A 9 -39.98 16.11 -28.22
C GLY A 9 -39.12 17.37 -28.12
N CYS A 10 -39.25 18.26 -29.11
CA CYS A 10 -38.48 19.50 -29.21
C CYS A 10 -39.15 20.64 -28.43
N TRP A 11 -38.45 21.18 -27.44
CA TRP A 11 -38.94 22.24 -26.55
C TRP A 11 -38.43 23.60 -27.01
N SER A 12 -39.33 24.57 -27.15
CA SER A 12 -38.98 25.85 -27.75
C SER A 12 -39.59 27.07 -27.08
N GLY A 13 -38.87 28.18 -27.10
CA GLY A 13 -39.30 29.46 -26.49
C GLY A 13 -39.08 29.58 -24.97
N PHE A 14 -38.43 28.60 -24.31
CA PHE A 14 -38.13 28.66 -22.88
C PHE A 14 -36.68 29.09 -22.63
N ILE A 15 -36.50 30.32 -22.14
CA ILE A 15 -35.19 30.89 -21.80
C ILE A 15 -34.73 30.42 -20.40
N THR A 16 -35.61 29.82 -19.59
CA THR A 16 -35.33 29.50 -18.17
C THR A 16 -36.04 28.21 -17.76
N SER A 17 -35.30 27.21 -17.24
CA SER A 17 -35.92 26.03 -16.59
C SER A 17 -35.78 26.16 -15.07
N THR A 18 -36.93 26.33 -14.40
CA THR A 18 -36.99 26.40 -12.94
C THR A 18 -38.00 25.39 -12.43
N LEU A 19 -37.51 24.31 -11.84
CA LEU A 19 -38.37 23.33 -11.18
C LEU A 19 -38.65 23.82 -9.75
N LYS A 20 -39.93 24.06 -9.44
CA LYS A 20 -40.40 24.51 -8.11
C LYS A 20 -40.83 23.31 -7.26
N ILE A 21 -41.00 23.56 -5.96
CA ILE A 21 -41.40 22.62 -4.90
C ILE A 21 -42.44 21.60 -5.39
N ILE A 22 -42.14 20.29 -5.28
CA ILE A 22 -42.98 19.14 -5.67
C ILE A 22 -43.06 18.87 -7.20
N ALA A 23 -42.26 19.55 -8.03
CA ALA A 23 -42.16 19.23 -9.46
C ALA A 23 -41.18 18.07 -9.72
N PHE A 24 -41.65 17.10 -10.50
CA PHE A 24 -40.86 15.98 -11.02
C PHE A 24 -40.77 16.10 -12.54
N ALA A 25 -39.55 16.21 -13.07
CA ALA A 25 -39.31 16.31 -14.51
C ALA A 25 -38.24 15.29 -14.95
N ILE A 26 -38.56 14.50 -15.97
CA ILE A 26 -37.61 13.62 -16.64
C ILE A 26 -37.52 14.02 -18.11
N PHE A 27 -36.30 14.26 -18.56
CA PHE A 27 -35.95 14.43 -19.96
C PHE A 27 -35.39 13.10 -20.52
N PHE A 28 -35.87 12.71 -21.69
CA PHE A 28 -35.42 11.51 -22.41
C PHE A 28 -34.44 11.88 -23.52
N SER A 29 -33.66 10.91 -24.01
CA SER A 29 -32.74 11.09 -25.16
C SER A 29 -33.38 11.53 -26.47
N THR A 30 -34.69 11.38 -26.60
CA THR A 30 -35.44 11.86 -27.76
C THR A 30 -35.82 13.34 -27.66
N ALA A 31 -35.66 13.95 -26.48
CA ALA A 31 -35.95 15.36 -26.26
C ALA A 31 -34.75 16.23 -26.61
N ASN A 32 -35.05 17.45 -27.07
CA ASN A 32 -34.07 18.48 -27.39
C ASN A 32 -34.65 19.87 -27.17
N THR A 33 -33.80 20.89 -27.21
CA THR A 33 -34.17 22.30 -27.06
C THR A 33 -34.02 23.05 -28.37
N ALA A 34 -34.85 24.06 -28.61
CA ALA A 34 -34.73 24.95 -29.74
C ALA A 34 -34.99 26.41 -29.40
N LEU A 35 -34.17 27.32 -29.91
CA LEU A 35 -34.44 28.75 -29.89
C LEU A 35 -35.43 29.14 -30.99
N ILE A 36 -36.45 29.94 -30.65
CA ILE A 36 -37.37 30.53 -31.63
C ILE A 36 -37.07 32.02 -31.76
N GLU A 37 -36.81 32.46 -32.99
CA GLU A 37 -36.83 33.87 -33.37
C GLU A 37 -37.78 34.05 -34.55
N ASN A 38 -38.59 35.11 -34.57
CA ASN A 38 -39.50 35.40 -35.68
C ASN A 38 -40.44 34.25 -36.11
N ARG A 39 -40.81 33.36 -35.17
CA ARG A 39 -41.62 32.12 -35.40
C ARG A 39 -40.92 31.01 -36.19
N GLU A 40 -39.61 31.12 -36.37
CA GLU A 40 -38.77 30.07 -36.94
C GLU A 40 -37.80 29.53 -35.88
N TYR A 41 -37.42 28.27 -36.03
CA TYR A 41 -36.40 27.64 -35.19
C TYR A 41 -35.01 28.03 -35.70
N VAL A 42 -34.20 28.67 -34.87
CA VAL A 42 -32.90 29.23 -35.29
C VAL A 42 -31.73 28.43 -34.71
N ASP A 43 -31.90 27.83 -33.53
CA ASP A 43 -30.85 27.05 -32.87
C ASP A 43 -31.47 25.80 -32.23
N VAL A 44 -31.44 24.68 -32.95
CA VAL A 44 -32.04 23.40 -32.53
C VAL A 44 -30.93 22.46 -32.11
N THR A 45 -30.91 22.08 -30.83
CA THR A 45 -29.94 21.10 -30.34
C THR A 45 -30.27 19.71 -30.88
N PRO A 46 -29.27 18.83 -31.07
CA PRO A 46 -29.50 17.42 -31.38
C PRO A 46 -30.36 16.73 -30.30
N PRO A 47 -31.13 15.68 -30.64
CA PRO A 47 -31.79 14.83 -29.65
C PRO A 47 -30.82 14.36 -28.58
N GLY A 48 -31.19 14.57 -27.31
CA GLY A 48 -30.35 14.25 -26.16
C GLY A 48 -29.44 15.39 -25.72
N ASN A 49 -29.42 16.53 -26.41
CA ASN A 49 -28.66 17.71 -25.99
C ASN A 49 -29.60 18.84 -25.58
N PHE A 50 -29.23 19.55 -24.52
CA PHE A 50 -30.09 20.59 -23.92
C PHE A 50 -29.31 21.88 -23.70
N SER A 51 -29.86 22.99 -24.19
CA SER A 51 -29.35 24.33 -23.93
C SER A 51 -30.41 25.15 -23.18
N PHE A 52 -30.03 25.66 -22.01
CA PHE A 52 -30.87 26.51 -21.16
C PHE A 52 -30.07 27.77 -20.77
N ALA A 53 -30.71 28.92 -20.54
CA ALA A 53 -29.94 30.03 -19.94
C ALA A 53 -29.59 29.72 -18.48
N THR A 54 -30.54 29.13 -17.74
CA THR A 54 -30.33 28.71 -16.35
C THR A 54 -31.06 27.41 -16.05
N ILE A 55 -30.44 26.54 -15.27
CA ILE A 55 -31.02 25.33 -14.68
C ILE A 55 -31.02 25.50 -13.17
N THR A 56 -32.19 25.39 -12.53
CA THR A 56 -32.29 25.41 -11.08
C THR A 56 -33.26 24.34 -10.57
N VAL A 57 -32.72 23.40 -9.80
CA VAL A 57 -33.49 22.41 -9.04
C VAL A 57 -33.67 22.94 -7.62
N LYS A 58 -34.91 23.30 -7.25
CA LYS A 58 -35.22 23.83 -5.91
C LYS A 58 -35.50 22.73 -4.90
N PHE A 59 -35.62 23.11 -3.62
CA PHE A 59 -36.01 22.23 -2.52
C PHE A 59 -37.21 21.34 -2.87
N GLY A 60 -37.05 20.02 -2.70
CA GLY A 60 -38.07 19.02 -2.99
C GLY A 60 -38.40 18.84 -4.48
N GLY A 61 -37.67 19.53 -5.37
CA GLY A 61 -37.72 19.30 -6.81
C GLY A 61 -36.80 18.14 -7.19
N VAL A 62 -37.26 17.31 -8.12
CA VAL A 62 -36.51 16.17 -8.64
C VAL A 62 -36.43 16.30 -10.16
N ALA A 63 -35.21 16.36 -10.69
CA ALA A 63 -34.93 16.46 -12.11
C ALA A 63 -34.09 15.28 -12.57
N GLY A 64 -34.42 14.70 -13.72
CA GLY A 64 -33.72 13.56 -14.30
C GLY A 64 -33.42 13.73 -15.77
N PHE A 65 -32.23 13.36 -16.21
CA PHE A 65 -31.90 13.18 -17.64
C PHE A 65 -31.55 11.71 -17.85
N THR A 66 -32.37 10.96 -18.59
CA THR A 66 -32.29 9.49 -18.63
C THR A 66 -32.32 8.89 -20.02
N ARG A 67 -31.75 7.67 -20.13
CA ARG A 67 -31.81 6.74 -21.28
C ARG A 67 -31.20 7.27 -22.56
N ILE A 68 -29.88 7.43 -22.59
CA ILE A 68 -29.20 8.01 -23.75
C ILE A 68 -28.33 6.94 -24.39
N THR A 69 -28.62 6.64 -25.66
CA THR A 69 -27.84 5.71 -26.50
C THR A 69 -26.61 6.40 -27.13
N GLY A 70 -26.38 7.68 -26.81
CA GLY A 70 -25.26 8.52 -27.27
C GLY A 70 -24.90 9.56 -26.21
N ASP A 71 -24.04 10.54 -26.54
CA ASP A 71 -23.54 11.53 -25.58
C ASP A 71 -24.59 12.60 -25.24
N LEU A 72 -24.80 12.85 -23.94
CA LEU A 72 -25.65 13.91 -23.41
C LEU A 72 -24.81 15.14 -23.13
N SER A 73 -25.19 16.27 -23.71
CA SER A 73 -24.63 17.57 -23.34
C SER A 73 -25.71 18.49 -22.75
N ILE A 74 -25.34 19.17 -21.66
CA ILE A 74 -26.16 20.19 -21.03
C ILE A 74 -25.36 21.48 -21.02
N GLU A 75 -25.87 22.51 -21.68
CA GLU A 75 -25.31 23.86 -21.67
C GLU A 75 -26.19 24.78 -20.83
N SER A 76 -25.58 25.47 -19.87
CA SER A 76 -26.29 26.45 -19.04
C SER A 76 -25.40 27.56 -18.53
N SER A 77 -25.83 28.83 -18.59
CA SER A 77 -25.04 29.91 -17.99
C SER A 77 -24.95 29.75 -16.46
N GLU A 78 -26.08 29.44 -15.80
CA GLU A 78 -26.13 29.11 -14.38
C GLU A 78 -26.67 27.70 -14.15
N PHE A 79 -25.94 26.87 -13.42
CA PHE A 79 -26.36 25.53 -13.00
C PHE A 79 -26.48 25.45 -11.48
N ARG A 80 -27.68 25.20 -10.95
CA ARG A 80 -27.92 25.17 -9.49
C ARG A 80 -28.73 23.97 -9.05
N VAL A 81 -28.15 23.18 -8.15
CA VAL A 81 -28.88 22.23 -7.31
C VAL A 81 -28.97 22.84 -5.92
N LYS A 82 -30.15 23.31 -5.55
CA LYS A 82 -30.37 23.98 -4.27
C LYS A 82 -30.50 23.00 -3.11
N TYR A 83 -30.48 23.52 -1.90
CA TYR A 83 -30.78 22.76 -0.67
C TYR A 83 -31.99 21.84 -0.85
N GLY A 84 -31.80 20.54 -0.62
CA GLY A 84 -32.83 19.50 -0.73
C GLY A 84 -33.40 19.29 -2.14
N GLY A 85 -32.79 19.85 -3.18
CA GLY A 85 -33.07 19.53 -4.58
C GLY A 85 -32.28 18.29 -5.01
N GLN A 86 -32.85 17.50 -5.93
CA GLN A 86 -32.21 16.29 -6.46
C GLN A 86 -32.14 16.33 -7.97
N LEU A 87 -30.93 16.13 -8.50
CA LEU A 87 -30.67 15.96 -9.91
C LEU A 87 -30.02 14.60 -10.15
N PHE A 88 -30.52 13.86 -11.12
CA PHE A 88 -29.93 12.58 -11.51
C PHE A 88 -29.72 12.46 -13.01
N VAL A 89 -28.58 11.90 -13.40
CA VAL A 89 -28.17 11.76 -14.80
C VAL A 89 -27.45 10.43 -14.99
N ASN A 90 -27.40 9.86 -16.21
CA ASN A 90 -26.63 8.64 -16.46
C ASN A 90 -25.15 8.93 -16.77
N HIS A 91 -24.89 9.58 -17.89
CA HIS A 91 -23.59 10.01 -18.35
C HIS A 91 -23.80 11.36 -19.03
N VAL A 92 -23.00 12.36 -18.69
CA VAL A 92 -23.24 13.72 -19.17
C VAL A 92 -21.98 14.57 -19.22
N GLN A 93 -21.93 15.39 -20.25
CA GLN A 93 -21.07 16.55 -20.32
C GLN A 93 -21.86 17.82 -19.99
N ILE A 94 -21.44 18.56 -18.98
CA ILE A 94 -22.09 19.81 -18.55
C ILE A 94 -21.14 20.97 -18.86
N TYR A 95 -21.63 21.93 -19.62
CA TYR A 95 -20.97 23.21 -19.83
C TYR A 95 -21.73 24.27 -19.06
N SER A 96 -21.04 24.94 -18.13
CA SER A 96 -21.63 26.05 -17.39
C SER A 96 -20.68 27.21 -17.14
N THR A 97 -21.23 28.41 -16.94
CA THR A 97 -20.41 29.55 -16.50
C THR A 97 -20.24 29.52 -14.99
N TYR A 98 -21.37 29.35 -14.28
CA TYR A 98 -21.40 29.26 -12.83
C TYR A 98 -22.18 28.02 -12.37
N ALA A 99 -21.67 27.35 -11.35
CA ALA A 99 -22.25 26.13 -10.83
C ALA A 99 -22.32 26.14 -9.30
N TRP A 100 -23.45 25.69 -8.75
CA TRP A 100 -23.65 25.52 -7.31
C TRP A 100 -24.36 24.20 -7.02
N VAL A 101 -23.77 23.40 -6.14
CA VAL A 101 -24.46 22.33 -5.43
C VAL A 101 -24.51 22.76 -3.97
N GLU A 102 -25.65 23.31 -3.55
CA GLU A 102 -25.83 23.81 -2.17
C GLU A 102 -25.86 22.64 -1.17
N SER A 103 -25.63 22.93 0.12
CA SER A 103 -25.71 21.93 1.20
C SER A 103 -27.00 21.11 1.14
N GLN A 104 -26.91 19.79 1.32
CA GLN A 104 -28.02 18.83 1.14
C GLN A 104 -28.65 18.79 -0.27
N GLY A 105 -28.12 19.53 -1.24
CA GLY A 105 -28.39 19.29 -2.66
C GLY A 105 -27.72 17.99 -3.09
N ILE A 106 -28.43 17.17 -3.87
CA ILE A 106 -27.92 15.88 -4.35
C ILE A 106 -27.85 15.93 -5.86
N PHE A 107 -26.64 15.77 -6.40
CA PHE A 107 -26.43 15.51 -7.81
C PHE A 107 -25.81 14.11 -7.92
N HIS A 108 -26.50 13.16 -8.55
CA HIS A 108 -26.00 11.78 -8.58
C HIS A 108 -26.16 11.07 -9.92
N LEU A 109 -25.25 10.13 -10.16
CA LEU A 109 -25.17 9.28 -11.34
C LEU A 109 -24.96 7.81 -10.92
N ASP A 110 -25.43 7.44 -9.73
CA ASP A 110 -25.18 6.13 -9.13
C ASP A 110 -25.77 4.98 -9.95
N GLY A 111 -24.98 3.92 -10.16
CA GLY A 111 -25.45 2.70 -10.83
C GLY A 111 -25.83 2.86 -12.30
N THR A 112 -25.51 3.98 -12.92
CA THR A 112 -25.90 4.30 -14.30
C THR A 112 -24.87 3.94 -15.36
N GLY A 113 -23.71 3.40 -14.94
CA GLY A 113 -22.69 2.82 -15.81
C GLY A 113 -23.08 1.46 -16.37
N PHE A 114 -22.08 0.62 -16.67
CA PHE A 114 -22.32 -0.68 -17.25
C PHE A 114 -23.13 -1.60 -16.32
N LYS A 115 -23.98 -2.43 -16.91
CA LYS A 115 -24.77 -3.45 -16.18
C LYS A 115 -23.89 -4.62 -15.75
N ALA A 116 -24.43 -5.49 -14.91
CA ALA A 116 -23.77 -6.70 -14.41
C ALA A 116 -23.04 -7.46 -15.53
N GLU A 117 -21.81 -7.89 -15.26
CA GLU A 117 -20.92 -8.57 -16.22
C GLU A 117 -20.67 -7.78 -17.52
N GLY A 118 -20.84 -6.45 -17.48
CA GLY A 118 -20.62 -5.54 -18.59
C GLY A 118 -19.57 -4.46 -18.27
N GLY A 119 -18.88 -4.00 -19.31
CA GLY A 119 -17.84 -2.97 -19.24
C GLY A 119 -16.41 -3.52 -19.35
N PRO A 120 -15.40 -2.64 -19.46
CA PRO A 120 -14.00 -3.05 -19.66
C PRO A 120 -13.42 -3.85 -18.49
N GLY A 121 -13.81 -3.48 -17.27
CA GLY A 121 -13.40 -4.11 -16.01
C GLY A 121 -14.53 -4.91 -15.36
N ALA A 122 -15.43 -5.49 -16.15
CA ALA A 122 -16.56 -6.26 -15.64
C ALA A 122 -16.11 -7.40 -14.71
N GLY A 123 -16.81 -7.54 -13.58
CA GLY A 123 -16.73 -8.75 -12.78
C GLY A 123 -17.31 -9.93 -13.54
N PHE A 124 -16.95 -11.15 -13.13
CA PHE A 124 -17.42 -12.39 -13.75
C PHE A 124 -17.82 -13.39 -12.66
N THR A 125 -18.42 -14.51 -13.07
CA THR A 125 -18.88 -15.55 -12.15
C THR A 125 -18.01 -16.80 -12.25
N ILE A 126 -17.43 -17.26 -11.14
CA ILE A 126 -16.73 -18.56 -11.02
C ILE A 126 -17.39 -19.35 -9.90
N ASP A 127 -17.71 -20.62 -10.16
CA ASP A 127 -18.29 -21.55 -9.17
C ASP A 127 -19.53 -20.99 -8.44
N GLY A 128 -20.33 -20.16 -9.13
CA GLY A 128 -21.52 -19.51 -8.58
C GLY A 128 -21.23 -18.34 -7.64
N VAL A 129 -20.01 -17.80 -7.64
CA VAL A 129 -19.58 -16.60 -6.93
C VAL A 129 -19.27 -15.47 -7.90
N GLY A 130 -19.89 -14.31 -7.68
CA GLY A 130 -19.67 -13.08 -8.45
C GLY A 130 -18.48 -12.30 -7.92
N TYR A 131 -17.50 -12.05 -8.80
CA TYR A 131 -16.33 -11.22 -8.54
C TYR A 131 -16.68 -9.73 -8.64
N GLY A 132 -15.88 -8.90 -7.99
CA GLY A 132 -16.00 -7.45 -8.01
C GLY A 132 -15.63 -6.85 -9.37
N ALA A 133 -16.33 -5.80 -9.77
CA ALA A 133 -15.91 -5.00 -10.91
C ALA A 133 -14.67 -4.14 -10.59
N ALA A 134 -13.84 -3.91 -11.60
CA ALA A 134 -12.67 -3.03 -11.54
C ALA A 134 -12.93 -1.71 -12.28
N HIS A 135 -12.37 -0.63 -11.78
CA HIS A 135 -12.29 0.72 -12.34
C HIS A 135 -11.46 1.53 -11.35
N GLY A 136 -10.42 2.27 -11.75
CA GLY A 136 -9.54 2.94 -10.78
C GLY A 136 -8.59 1.99 -10.03
N GLY A 137 -9.15 1.08 -9.26
CA GLY A 137 -8.50 -0.04 -8.62
C GLY A 137 -9.07 -1.40 -9.03
N GLN A 138 -8.43 -2.45 -8.54
CA GLN A 138 -8.84 -3.83 -8.74
C GLN A 138 -10.08 -4.17 -7.91
N GLY A 139 -11.03 -4.87 -8.52
CA GLY A 139 -12.20 -5.43 -7.81
C GLY A 139 -11.79 -6.57 -6.88
N GLY A 140 -12.64 -6.90 -5.90
CA GLY A 140 -12.41 -8.01 -4.99
C GLY A 140 -12.56 -9.39 -5.67
N GLY A 141 -11.86 -10.40 -5.16
CA GLY A 141 -11.93 -11.78 -5.64
C GLY A 141 -11.45 -12.78 -4.60
N HIS A 142 -11.91 -14.03 -4.68
CA HIS A 142 -11.40 -15.12 -3.81
C HIS A 142 -9.94 -15.46 -4.17
N ASP A 143 -9.60 -15.34 -5.46
CA ASP A 143 -8.24 -15.42 -5.97
C ASP A 143 -7.87 -14.07 -6.63
N THR A 144 -6.90 -13.37 -6.05
CA THR A 144 -6.43 -12.08 -6.56
C THR A 144 -5.73 -12.16 -7.91
N LEU A 145 -5.33 -13.34 -8.36
CA LEU A 145 -4.74 -13.53 -9.69
C LEU A 145 -5.79 -13.53 -10.81
N LEU A 146 -7.06 -13.73 -10.46
CA LEU A 146 -8.16 -13.79 -11.42
C LEU A 146 -8.92 -12.45 -11.52
N VAL A 147 -8.70 -11.51 -10.61
CA VAL A 147 -9.40 -10.22 -10.62
C VAL A 147 -9.10 -9.45 -11.90
N ARG A 148 -10.08 -8.67 -12.36
CA ARG A 148 -9.97 -7.94 -13.61
C ARG A 148 -9.03 -6.75 -13.47
N GLU A 149 -8.26 -6.49 -14.53
CA GLU A 149 -7.38 -5.31 -14.58
C GLU A 149 -8.19 -4.00 -14.55
N PRO A 150 -7.76 -3.00 -13.77
CA PRO A 150 -8.39 -1.68 -13.74
C PRO A 150 -8.18 -0.89 -15.02
N TYR A 151 -9.02 0.12 -15.22
CA TYR A 151 -8.93 1.06 -16.33
C TYR A 151 -9.30 2.47 -15.87
N GLY A 152 -9.21 3.43 -16.80
CA GLY A 152 -9.52 4.83 -16.58
C GLY A 152 -8.28 5.60 -16.16
N SER A 153 -8.08 6.78 -16.74
CA SER A 153 -6.97 7.66 -16.41
C SER A 153 -7.22 8.39 -15.10
N ILE A 154 -6.19 8.50 -14.25
CA ILE A 154 -6.24 9.29 -13.01
C ILE A 154 -6.32 10.80 -13.28
N PHE A 155 -5.72 11.28 -14.37
CA PHE A 155 -5.77 12.69 -14.77
C PHE A 155 -7.06 12.99 -15.55
N ASP A 156 -7.36 12.23 -16.61
CA ASP A 156 -8.62 12.35 -17.35
C ASP A 156 -9.66 11.29 -16.93
N ALA A 157 -10.41 11.57 -15.86
CA ALA A 157 -11.46 10.68 -15.36
C ALA A 157 -12.74 10.72 -16.23
N LEU A 158 -12.71 10.04 -17.37
CA LEU A 158 -13.76 10.05 -18.39
C LEU A 158 -14.30 8.66 -18.75
N THR A 159 -14.32 7.72 -17.81
CA THR A 159 -14.77 6.35 -18.07
C THR A 159 -15.93 5.93 -17.16
N LEU A 160 -16.94 5.27 -17.73
CA LEU A 160 -18.03 4.68 -16.96
C LEU A 160 -17.54 3.54 -16.07
N GLY A 161 -18.14 3.38 -14.89
CA GLY A 161 -17.90 2.23 -14.03
C GLY A 161 -18.43 0.92 -14.63
N SER A 162 -17.78 -0.20 -14.32
CA SER A 162 -18.12 -1.55 -14.79
C SER A 162 -19.06 -2.28 -13.83
N GLY A 163 -19.82 -3.25 -14.33
CA GLY A 163 -20.73 -4.06 -13.52
C GLY A 163 -20.07 -5.29 -12.91
N GLY A 164 -20.52 -5.68 -11.72
CA GLY A 164 -20.03 -6.84 -10.96
C GLY A 164 -20.50 -8.19 -11.53
N GLY A 165 -19.90 -9.27 -11.05
CA GLY A 165 -20.26 -10.65 -11.42
C GLY A 165 -21.61 -11.08 -10.86
N ASN A 166 -22.35 -11.90 -11.61
CA ASN A 166 -23.72 -12.30 -11.23
C ASN A 166 -23.77 -13.28 -10.04
N GLY A 167 -22.84 -14.23 -9.96
CA GLY A 167 -22.91 -15.30 -8.97
C GLY A 167 -24.18 -16.15 -9.14
N GLY A 168 -24.92 -16.32 -8.04
CA GLY A 168 -26.28 -16.88 -8.02
C GLY A 168 -27.40 -15.83 -8.04
N GLY A 169 -27.06 -14.56 -8.30
CA GLY A 169 -27.97 -13.42 -8.31
C GLY A 169 -27.73 -12.51 -9.52
N THR A 170 -27.71 -11.21 -9.29
CA THR A 170 -27.40 -10.19 -10.30
C THR A 170 -26.35 -9.25 -9.75
N GLY A 171 -25.25 -9.09 -10.48
CA GLY A 171 -24.16 -8.20 -10.08
C GLY A 171 -24.60 -6.74 -10.04
N GLY A 172 -23.93 -5.95 -9.21
CA GLY A 172 -24.16 -4.51 -9.15
C GLY A 172 -23.79 -3.81 -10.46
N SER A 173 -24.53 -2.78 -10.87
CA SER A 173 -24.13 -1.93 -12.00
C SER A 173 -23.07 -0.91 -11.58
N GLY A 174 -22.19 -0.53 -12.50
CA GLY A 174 -21.16 0.48 -12.25
C GLY A 174 -21.72 1.90 -12.13
N GLY A 175 -20.92 2.80 -11.56
CA GLY A 175 -21.23 4.23 -11.48
C GLY A 175 -21.21 4.96 -12.83
N GLY A 176 -21.91 6.09 -12.91
CA GLY A 176 -21.99 6.91 -14.11
C GLY A 176 -20.72 7.72 -14.42
N GLN A 177 -20.82 8.62 -15.38
CA GLN A 177 -19.73 9.49 -15.82
C GLN A 177 -20.18 10.94 -15.88
N LEU A 178 -19.41 11.85 -15.29
CA LEU A 178 -19.63 13.29 -15.39
C LEU A 178 -18.38 13.99 -15.90
N HIS A 179 -18.52 14.74 -16.99
CA HIS A 179 -17.54 15.75 -17.40
C HIS A 179 -18.15 17.13 -17.21
N TRP A 180 -17.64 17.93 -16.29
CA TRP A 180 -18.19 19.23 -15.94
C TRP A 180 -17.21 20.35 -16.20
N LEU A 181 -17.45 21.14 -17.25
CA LEU A 181 -16.70 22.34 -17.56
C LEU A 181 -17.42 23.56 -16.96
N VAL A 182 -16.77 24.22 -16.02
CA VAL A 182 -17.26 25.42 -15.34
C VAL A 182 -16.33 26.59 -15.64
N SER A 183 -16.76 27.48 -16.55
CA SER A 183 -15.89 28.52 -17.07
C SER A 183 -15.40 29.51 -15.99
N HIS A 184 -16.18 29.76 -14.93
CA HIS A 184 -15.84 30.77 -13.93
C HIS A 184 -15.69 30.22 -12.50
N SER A 185 -16.75 29.66 -11.90
CA SER A 185 -16.67 29.18 -10.52
C SER A 185 -17.66 28.07 -10.20
N LEU A 186 -17.17 27.04 -9.51
CA LEU A 186 -17.94 25.95 -8.94
C LEU A 186 -17.93 26.04 -7.40
N GLU A 187 -19.11 26.08 -6.80
CA GLU A 187 -19.29 25.95 -5.36
C GLU A 187 -19.94 24.60 -5.02
N MET A 188 -19.17 23.71 -4.40
CA MET A 188 -19.59 22.34 -4.07
C MET A 188 -19.76 22.19 -2.55
N ASN A 189 -20.99 22.34 -2.06
CA ASN A 189 -21.35 22.16 -0.63
C ASN A 189 -22.28 20.97 -0.37
N GLY A 190 -22.94 20.45 -1.42
CA GLY A 190 -23.79 19.27 -1.34
C GLY A 190 -23.06 17.97 -1.70
N LEU A 191 -23.82 16.97 -2.13
CA LEU A 191 -23.31 15.66 -2.53
C LEU A 191 -23.29 15.56 -4.05
N LEU A 192 -22.12 15.21 -4.59
CA LEU A 192 -21.93 14.71 -5.95
C LEU A 192 -21.57 13.21 -5.89
N SER A 193 -22.48 12.34 -6.33
CA SER A 193 -22.33 10.89 -6.15
C SER A 193 -22.33 10.14 -7.49
N LEU A 194 -21.36 9.25 -7.70
CA LEU A 194 -21.24 8.40 -8.89
C LEU A 194 -20.91 6.96 -8.49
N LYS A 195 -21.60 6.43 -7.47
CA LYS A 195 -21.28 5.14 -6.85
C LYS A 195 -21.66 3.95 -7.73
N GLY A 196 -20.92 2.86 -7.56
CA GLY A 196 -21.35 1.53 -8.00
C GLY A 196 -22.51 1.03 -7.14
N GLN A 197 -23.37 0.18 -7.71
CA GLN A 197 -24.44 -0.48 -6.97
C GLN A 197 -23.95 -1.77 -6.33
N ALA A 198 -24.56 -2.14 -5.20
CA ALA A 198 -24.34 -3.43 -4.59
C ALA A 198 -24.91 -4.57 -5.45
N GLY A 199 -24.33 -5.76 -5.33
CA GLY A 199 -24.91 -6.99 -5.86
C GLY A 199 -26.28 -7.28 -5.23
N VAL A 200 -27.14 -8.01 -5.94
CA VAL A 200 -28.48 -8.40 -5.44
C VAL A 200 -28.68 -9.90 -5.63
N GLY A 201 -29.21 -10.58 -4.62
CA GLY A 201 -29.43 -12.03 -4.65
C GLY A 201 -28.26 -12.82 -4.05
N GLY A 202 -28.12 -14.10 -4.42
CA GLY A 202 -27.11 -14.97 -3.84
C GLY A 202 -25.73 -14.77 -4.48
N ASN A 203 -24.70 -14.55 -3.66
CA ASN A 203 -23.29 -14.53 -4.09
C ASN A 203 -22.96 -13.51 -5.19
N ALA A 204 -23.66 -12.38 -5.28
CA ALA A 204 -23.44 -11.40 -6.34
C ALA A 204 -22.31 -10.42 -5.98
N GLY A 205 -21.52 -10.04 -6.99
CA GLY A 205 -20.43 -9.07 -6.84
C GLY A 205 -20.90 -7.62 -7.00
N GLY A 206 -20.17 -6.70 -6.39
CA GLY A 206 -20.43 -5.26 -6.47
C GLY A 206 -19.98 -4.62 -7.79
N GLY A 207 -20.71 -3.60 -8.25
CA GLY A 207 -20.32 -2.77 -9.39
C GLY A 207 -19.26 -1.74 -8.98
N SER A 208 -18.42 -1.27 -9.90
CA SER A 208 -17.36 -0.32 -9.56
C SER A 208 -17.88 1.12 -9.50
N GLY A 209 -17.16 2.01 -8.81
CA GLY A 209 -17.40 3.45 -8.86
C GLY A 209 -17.31 4.03 -10.28
N GLY A 210 -17.89 5.21 -10.49
CA GLY A 210 -17.89 5.95 -11.75
C GLY A 210 -16.68 6.88 -11.93
N SER A 211 -16.72 7.76 -12.93
CA SER A 211 -15.70 8.80 -13.14
C SER A 211 -16.29 10.21 -13.13
N VAL A 212 -15.58 11.14 -12.51
CA VAL A 212 -15.90 12.57 -12.59
C VAL A 212 -14.67 13.37 -12.98
N LEU A 213 -14.78 14.15 -14.07
CA LEU A 213 -13.82 15.16 -14.49
C LEU A 213 -14.44 16.54 -14.33
N ILE A 214 -13.87 17.39 -13.48
CA ILE A 214 -14.29 18.79 -13.27
C ILE A 214 -13.18 19.70 -13.77
N GLU A 215 -13.48 20.55 -14.74
CA GLU A 215 -12.58 21.60 -15.22
C GLU A 215 -13.16 22.96 -14.84
N THR A 216 -12.48 23.73 -14.00
CA THR A 216 -13.00 25.02 -13.53
C THR A 216 -11.94 26.10 -13.36
N THR A 217 -12.33 27.36 -13.51
CA THR A 217 -11.43 28.47 -13.16
C THR A 217 -11.27 28.60 -11.64
N ASN A 218 -12.34 28.48 -10.87
CA ASN A 218 -12.29 28.54 -9.40
C ASN A 218 -13.17 27.44 -8.78
N MET A 219 -12.70 26.81 -7.71
CA MET A 219 -13.47 25.81 -6.96
C MET A 219 -13.43 26.10 -5.45
N THR A 220 -14.61 26.08 -4.82
CA THR A 220 -14.76 26.27 -3.37
C THR A 220 -15.82 25.34 -2.81
N GLY A 221 -15.86 25.20 -1.48
CA GLY A 221 -16.94 24.52 -0.76
C GLY A 221 -16.46 23.41 0.16
N HIS A 222 -17.41 22.75 0.82
CA HIS A 222 -17.18 21.72 1.85
C HIS A 222 -18.07 20.48 1.67
N GLY A 223 -18.58 20.26 0.45
CA GLY A 223 -19.43 19.12 0.12
C GLY A 223 -18.66 17.82 -0.01
N GLU A 224 -19.32 16.79 -0.54
CA GLU A 224 -18.76 15.45 -0.74
C GLU A 224 -18.78 15.08 -2.23
N ILE A 225 -17.66 14.56 -2.73
CA ILE A 225 -17.59 13.91 -4.04
C ILE A 225 -17.32 12.43 -3.81
N ASN A 226 -18.28 11.59 -4.20
CA ASN A 226 -18.31 10.19 -3.84
C ASN A 226 -18.33 9.28 -5.07
N VAL A 227 -17.31 8.42 -5.19
CA VAL A 227 -17.15 7.45 -6.29
C VAL A 227 -16.98 6.03 -5.76
N VAL A 228 -17.59 5.71 -4.62
CA VAL A 228 -17.44 4.41 -3.95
C VAL A 228 -17.89 3.22 -4.80
N GLY A 229 -17.18 2.11 -4.65
CA GLY A 229 -17.55 0.81 -5.23
C GLY A 229 -18.70 0.13 -4.49
N GLY A 230 -19.50 -0.65 -5.19
CA GLY A 230 -20.63 -1.36 -4.62
C GLY A 230 -20.23 -2.57 -3.77
N ASP A 231 -21.03 -2.86 -2.75
CA ASP A 231 -20.83 -4.02 -1.87
C ASP A 231 -21.29 -5.33 -2.51
N ALA A 232 -20.76 -6.44 -2.00
CA ALA A 232 -21.18 -7.77 -2.42
C ALA A 232 -22.30 -8.36 -1.55
N THR A 233 -22.95 -9.42 -2.03
CA THR A 233 -23.90 -10.22 -1.26
C THR A 233 -23.48 -11.69 -1.18
N GLY A 234 -23.82 -12.37 -0.07
CA GLY A 234 -23.57 -13.81 0.10
C GLY A 234 -22.10 -14.17 0.27
N ALA A 235 -21.52 -14.82 -0.75
CA ALA A 235 -20.07 -15.08 -0.88
C ALA A 235 -19.39 -14.25 -1.99
N GLY A 236 -20.10 -13.28 -2.59
CA GLY A 236 -19.58 -12.38 -3.62
C GLY A 236 -18.51 -11.41 -3.10
N CYS A 237 -17.87 -10.69 -4.02
CA CYS A 237 -16.78 -9.75 -3.74
C CYS A 237 -17.14 -8.28 -4.08
N GLY A 238 -16.53 -7.33 -3.37
CA GLY A 238 -16.82 -5.90 -3.54
C GLY A 238 -16.29 -5.34 -4.87
N GLY A 239 -16.93 -4.30 -5.41
CA GLY A 239 -16.44 -3.56 -6.59
C GLY A 239 -15.46 -2.45 -6.19
N SER A 240 -14.51 -2.08 -7.04
CA SER A 240 -13.52 -1.04 -6.72
C SER A 240 -14.12 0.37 -6.70
N GLY A 241 -13.45 1.30 -6.00
CA GLY A 241 -13.77 2.72 -6.05
C GLY A 241 -13.44 3.35 -7.41
N GLY A 242 -14.07 4.47 -7.75
CA GLY A 242 -13.98 5.12 -9.06
C GLY A 242 -12.86 6.15 -9.19
N ARG A 243 -13.00 7.10 -10.12
CA ARG A 243 -11.99 8.15 -10.35
C ARG A 243 -12.57 9.55 -10.24
N ILE A 244 -11.88 10.43 -9.53
CA ILE A 244 -12.17 11.86 -9.43
C ILE A 244 -10.97 12.59 -10.04
N ALA A 245 -11.22 13.52 -10.94
CA ALA A 245 -10.21 14.42 -11.48
C ALA A 245 -10.73 15.85 -11.46
N ILE A 246 -9.96 16.77 -10.90
CA ILE A 246 -10.30 18.19 -10.78
C ILE A 246 -9.16 19.03 -11.33
N HIS A 247 -9.43 19.74 -12.42
CA HIS A 247 -8.51 20.68 -13.03
C HIS A 247 -8.93 22.10 -12.69
N CYS A 248 -8.23 22.72 -11.73
CA CYS A 248 -8.47 24.09 -11.32
C CYS A 248 -7.44 25.05 -11.92
N ARG A 249 -7.90 25.98 -12.77
CA ARG A 249 -7.03 26.91 -13.49
C ARG A 249 -6.53 28.08 -12.62
N TRP A 250 -7.26 28.45 -11.59
CA TRP A 250 -6.90 29.59 -10.72
C TRP A 250 -7.03 29.18 -9.26
N ARG A 251 -8.12 29.55 -8.57
CA ARG A 251 -8.23 29.39 -7.11
C ARG A 251 -8.93 28.10 -6.72
N TYR A 252 -8.19 27.20 -6.08
CA TYR A 252 -8.72 26.04 -5.41
C TYR A 252 -8.74 26.27 -3.88
N THR A 253 -9.93 26.30 -3.29
CA THR A 253 -10.10 26.33 -1.82
C THR A 253 -11.23 25.40 -1.39
N TYR A 254 -11.41 24.31 -2.12
CA TYR A 254 -12.34 23.26 -1.73
C TYR A 254 -11.70 22.46 -0.58
N GLY A 255 -12.40 22.42 0.55
CA GLY A 255 -12.01 21.65 1.73
C GLY A 255 -13.11 20.65 2.09
N GLY A 256 -13.73 20.07 1.06
CA GLY A 256 -14.71 19.01 1.20
C GLY A 256 -14.06 17.63 1.25
N LEU A 257 -14.90 16.60 1.21
CA LEU A 257 -14.48 15.21 1.35
C LEU A 257 -14.45 14.49 0.00
N PHE A 258 -13.36 13.79 -0.28
CA PHE A 258 -13.30 12.76 -1.31
C PHE A 258 -13.61 11.41 -0.68
N VAL A 259 -14.50 10.65 -1.31
CA VAL A 259 -14.83 9.29 -0.86
C VAL A 259 -14.67 8.37 -2.06
N ASP A 260 -13.57 7.62 -2.08
CA ASP A 260 -13.19 6.76 -3.18
C ASP A 260 -12.88 5.33 -2.74
N HIS A 261 -13.26 4.90 -1.54
CA HIS A 261 -13.00 3.53 -1.09
C HIS A 261 -13.69 2.45 -1.95
N GLY A 262 -13.11 1.24 -1.92
CA GLY A 262 -13.68 0.05 -2.53
C GLY A 262 -14.89 -0.47 -1.76
N GLY A 263 -15.73 -1.25 -2.43
CA GLY A 263 -16.85 -1.95 -1.84
C GLY A 263 -16.38 -3.13 -0.97
N ILE A 264 -17.24 -3.50 -0.03
CA ILE A 264 -16.96 -4.52 0.98
C ILE A 264 -17.30 -5.92 0.44
N GLY A 265 -16.43 -6.88 0.75
CA GLY A 265 -16.67 -8.31 0.52
C GLY A 265 -17.68 -8.91 1.51
N SER A 266 -18.41 -9.93 1.09
CA SER A 266 -19.48 -10.51 1.93
C SER A 266 -18.98 -11.63 2.88
N GLY A 267 -19.61 -11.76 4.07
CA GLY A 267 -19.41 -12.88 5.00
C GLY A 267 -18.36 -12.67 6.09
N GLN A 268 -17.61 -13.74 6.44
CA GLN A 268 -16.56 -13.72 7.48
C GLN A 268 -15.20 -13.21 6.96
N ASN A 269 -15.08 -12.91 5.65
CA ASN A 269 -13.85 -12.51 4.96
C ASN A 269 -13.99 -11.12 4.34
N ILE A 270 -14.51 -10.16 5.12
CA ILE A 270 -14.79 -8.77 4.73
C ILE A 270 -13.56 -8.10 4.10
N GLU A 271 -12.39 -8.33 4.68
CA GLU A 271 -11.09 -7.81 4.25
C GLU A 271 -10.55 -8.55 3.01
N SER A 272 -10.58 -9.88 3.00
CA SER A 272 -10.00 -10.67 1.91
C SER A 272 -10.77 -10.55 0.59
N TYR A 273 -12.07 -10.23 0.63
CA TYR A 273 -12.94 -10.09 -0.54
C TYR A 273 -13.35 -8.64 -0.82
N GLY A 274 -12.78 -7.68 -0.09
CA GLY A 274 -12.92 -6.26 -0.36
C GLY A 274 -12.18 -5.84 -1.63
N ALA A 275 -12.55 -4.68 -2.16
CA ALA A 275 -11.92 -4.11 -3.34
C ALA A 275 -10.95 -2.99 -3.00
N ALA A 276 -10.10 -2.65 -3.97
CA ALA A 276 -9.22 -1.49 -3.85
C ALA A 276 -10.01 -0.17 -3.93
N ALA A 277 -9.45 0.84 -3.29
CA ALA A 277 -9.86 2.22 -3.47
C ALA A 277 -9.72 2.67 -4.93
N GLY A 278 -10.49 3.69 -5.24
CA GLY A 278 -10.38 4.52 -6.43
C GLY A 278 -9.25 5.52 -6.29
N SER A 279 -9.42 6.70 -6.87
CA SER A 279 -8.44 7.78 -6.73
C SER A 279 -9.09 9.13 -6.95
N ALA A 280 -8.64 10.15 -6.22
CA ALA A 280 -8.90 11.55 -6.54
C ALA A 280 -7.61 12.29 -6.94
N TYR A 281 -7.67 12.99 -8.06
CA TYR A 281 -6.62 13.88 -8.56
C TYR A 281 -7.10 15.31 -8.55
N VAL A 282 -6.27 16.21 -8.04
CA VAL A 282 -6.51 17.65 -8.05
C VAL A 282 -5.26 18.33 -8.59
N GLU A 283 -5.47 19.24 -9.55
CA GLU A 283 -4.44 20.20 -9.93
C GLU A 283 -4.91 21.65 -9.70
N GLU A 284 -4.01 22.47 -9.20
CA GLU A 284 -4.22 23.91 -9.04
C GLU A 284 -3.05 24.75 -9.56
N ASN A 285 -3.32 26.03 -9.81
CA ASN A 285 -2.40 26.97 -10.47
C ASN A 285 -2.29 28.33 -9.74
N LEU A 286 -2.74 28.44 -8.48
CA LEU A 286 -2.64 29.67 -7.68
C LEU A 286 -1.43 29.63 -6.73
N ARG A 287 -0.28 30.09 -7.23
CA ARG A 287 0.85 30.52 -6.39
C ARG A 287 1.32 31.93 -6.78
N PRO A 288 1.92 32.71 -5.86
CA PRO A 288 2.41 34.06 -6.18
C PRO A 288 3.43 34.03 -7.33
N LEU A 289 3.15 34.79 -8.40
CA LEU A 289 4.04 35.01 -9.55
C LEU A 289 5.37 35.60 -9.04
N PRO A 290 6.52 34.92 -9.23
CA PRO A 290 7.09 34.75 -10.57
C PRO A 290 7.74 33.38 -10.81
N TYR A 291 7.81 32.97 -12.08
CA TYR A 291 8.48 31.76 -12.62
C TYR A 291 7.66 30.45 -12.58
N ARG A 292 6.70 30.31 -13.50
CA ARG A 292 6.26 28.97 -13.93
C ARG A 292 7.33 28.32 -14.78
N LYS A 293 7.64 27.06 -14.48
CA LYS A 293 8.56 26.27 -15.30
C LYS A 293 7.88 25.94 -16.63
N VAL A 294 8.59 26.16 -17.74
CA VAL A 294 8.14 25.72 -19.06
C VAL A 294 8.64 24.31 -19.26
N LYS A 295 7.73 23.33 -19.35
CA LYS A 295 8.07 21.95 -19.71
C LYS A 295 7.90 21.77 -21.21
N TYR A 296 8.91 21.18 -21.84
CA TYR A 296 8.88 20.81 -23.25
C TYR A 296 8.62 19.31 -23.37
N LEU A 297 7.47 18.94 -23.92
CA LEU A 297 7.14 17.56 -24.21
C LEU A 297 7.72 17.18 -25.56
N LYS A 298 8.83 16.43 -25.54
CA LYS A 298 9.53 16.00 -26.76
C LYS A 298 8.68 15.11 -27.67
N GLY A 299 7.75 14.33 -27.11
CA GLY A 299 6.87 13.43 -27.87
C GLY A 299 5.79 14.14 -28.68
N THR A 300 5.27 15.26 -28.18
CA THR A 300 4.21 16.05 -28.82
C THR A 300 4.72 17.33 -29.46
N ASN A 301 6.01 17.67 -29.27
CA ASN A 301 6.63 18.92 -29.71
C ASN A 301 5.87 20.17 -29.20
N THR A 302 5.34 20.09 -27.97
CA THR A 302 4.59 21.17 -27.34
C THR A 302 5.30 21.69 -26.10
N THR A 303 5.29 23.01 -25.93
CA THR A 303 5.70 23.69 -24.70
C THR A 303 4.46 23.95 -23.86
N LEU A 304 4.43 23.42 -22.64
CA LEU A 304 3.36 23.63 -21.68
C LEU A 304 3.92 24.36 -20.46
N LEU A 305 3.10 25.21 -19.86
CA LEU A 305 3.38 25.70 -18.51
C LEU A 305 3.13 24.53 -17.57
N GLU A 306 4.11 24.25 -16.70
CA GLU A 306 3.95 23.26 -15.65
C GLU A 306 2.82 23.69 -14.70
N VAL A 307 1.98 22.73 -14.34
CA VAL A 307 0.95 22.87 -13.30
C VAL A 307 1.64 23.14 -11.97
N ASP A 308 1.16 24.12 -11.21
CA ASP A 308 1.86 24.61 -10.02
C ASP A 308 1.76 23.67 -8.80
N HIS A 309 0.72 22.85 -8.71
CA HIS A 309 0.55 21.83 -7.66
C HIS A 309 -0.36 20.68 -8.10
N LYS A 310 0.10 19.45 -7.92
CA LYS A 310 -0.61 18.20 -8.20
C LYS A 310 -0.74 17.37 -6.93
N TYR A 311 -1.98 17.12 -6.55
CA TYR A 311 -2.35 16.33 -5.38
C TYR A 311 -3.11 15.08 -5.81
N VAL A 312 -2.74 13.94 -5.22
CA VAL A 312 -3.42 12.66 -5.41
C VAL A 312 -3.82 12.11 -4.05
N HIS A 313 -5.09 11.76 -3.91
CA HIS A 313 -5.69 11.17 -2.72
C HIS A 313 -6.17 9.76 -3.03
N ILE A 314 -5.85 8.82 -2.14
CA ILE A 314 -6.30 7.43 -2.19
C ILE A 314 -6.53 6.93 -0.76
N ASP A 315 -7.80 6.69 -0.43
CA ASP A 315 -8.21 6.22 0.88
C ASP A 315 -9.12 5.00 0.76
N ASN A 316 -8.80 3.92 1.47
CA ASN A 316 -9.65 2.71 1.54
C ASN A 316 -10.40 2.58 2.88
N GLU A 317 -10.52 3.68 3.63
CA GLU A 317 -11.23 3.81 4.91
C GLU A 317 -10.84 2.76 5.98
N GLY A 318 -9.57 2.35 5.97
CA GLY A 318 -9.01 1.38 6.93
C GLY A 318 -9.28 -0.07 6.56
N ILE A 319 -9.84 -0.35 5.38
CA ILE A 319 -10.14 -1.70 4.90
C ILE A 319 -8.87 -2.28 4.27
N TYR A 320 -8.24 -3.24 4.95
CA TYR A 320 -7.09 -3.97 4.42
C TYR A 320 -7.56 -4.95 3.34
N VAL A 321 -7.14 -4.70 2.10
CA VAL A 321 -7.44 -5.56 0.95
C VAL A 321 -6.16 -6.04 0.27
N PRO A 322 -6.14 -7.24 -0.32
CA PRO A 322 -4.96 -7.76 -0.99
C PRO A 322 -4.76 -7.16 -2.40
N VAL A 323 -5.81 -6.60 -2.99
CA VAL A 323 -5.83 -5.95 -4.31
C VAL A 323 -5.35 -4.49 -4.23
N ALA A 324 -5.05 -3.86 -5.37
CA ALA A 324 -4.44 -2.53 -5.41
C ALA A 324 -5.17 -1.52 -6.32
N THR A 325 -5.08 -0.25 -5.95
CA THR A 325 -5.40 0.90 -6.79
C THR A 325 -4.31 1.06 -7.84
N VAL A 326 -4.69 1.35 -9.09
CA VAL A 326 -3.74 1.50 -10.19
C VAL A 326 -3.55 2.96 -10.54
N PHE A 327 -2.32 3.45 -10.43
CA PHE A 327 -1.88 4.73 -10.96
C PHE A 327 -1.64 4.59 -12.47
N MET A 328 -2.56 5.09 -13.28
CA MET A 328 -2.45 5.04 -14.75
C MET A 328 -2.94 6.31 -15.40
N HIS A 329 -2.27 6.70 -16.49
CA HIS A 329 -2.78 7.66 -17.45
C HIS A 329 -2.27 7.28 -18.83
N ASN A 330 -3.17 6.74 -19.67
CA ASN A 330 -2.85 6.29 -21.03
C ASN A 330 -1.58 5.41 -21.05
N ASP A 331 -0.72 5.62 -22.04
CA ASP A 331 0.58 4.93 -22.16
C ASP A 331 1.75 5.74 -21.56
N ALA A 332 1.51 6.54 -20.51
CA ALA A 332 2.55 7.34 -19.88
C ALA A 332 3.55 6.47 -19.10
N ILE A 333 4.84 6.77 -19.28
CA ILE A 333 5.99 6.10 -18.65
C ILE A 333 6.71 6.98 -17.62
N ALA A 334 6.24 8.21 -17.41
CA ALA A 334 6.84 9.15 -16.47
C ALA A 334 5.74 9.99 -15.80
N TYR A 335 5.77 10.01 -14.47
CA TYR A 335 4.82 10.71 -13.63
C TYR A 335 5.57 11.60 -12.63
N GLU A 336 4.99 12.75 -12.31
CA GLU A 336 5.49 13.67 -11.29
C GLU A 336 4.31 14.29 -10.56
N ILE A 337 4.32 14.11 -9.24
CA ILE A 337 3.25 14.47 -8.30
C ILE A 337 3.87 15.25 -7.14
N ASP A 338 3.22 16.34 -6.73
CA ASP A 338 3.72 17.18 -5.64
C ASP A 338 3.36 16.57 -4.29
N GLU A 339 2.11 16.13 -4.12
CA GLU A 339 1.61 15.50 -2.90
C GLU A 339 0.85 14.20 -3.23
N LEU A 340 1.25 13.11 -2.59
CA LEU A 340 0.59 11.82 -2.69
C LEU A 340 0.11 11.38 -1.30
N GLU A 341 -1.20 11.38 -1.10
CA GLU A 341 -1.85 10.89 0.11
C GLU A 341 -2.25 9.42 -0.04
N LEU A 342 -1.68 8.58 0.82
CA LEU A 342 -1.98 7.16 0.93
C LEU A 342 -2.45 6.85 2.36
N THR A 343 -3.76 6.78 2.55
CA THR A 343 -4.40 6.57 3.86
C THR A 343 -5.33 5.35 3.86
N GLY A 344 -5.77 4.94 5.05
CA GLY A 344 -6.85 3.97 5.22
C GLY A 344 -6.56 2.61 4.60
N ALA A 345 -5.34 2.10 4.77
CA ALA A 345 -4.86 0.82 4.27
C ALA A 345 -4.87 0.67 2.74
N SER A 346 -4.89 1.78 2.01
CA SER A 346 -4.80 1.78 0.55
C SER A 346 -3.47 1.19 0.06
N ARG A 347 -3.52 0.51 -1.10
CA ARG A 347 -2.34 -0.03 -1.77
C ARG A 347 -2.29 0.51 -3.20
N LEU A 348 -1.22 1.21 -3.54
CA LEU A 348 -1.04 1.82 -4.86
C LEU A 348 -0.01 1.06 -5.68
N ILE A 349 -0.36 0.66 -6.90
CA ILE A 349 0.56 0.14 -7.91
C ILE A 349 0.63 1.08 -9.11
N ILE A 350 1.79 1.13 -9.77
CA ILE A 350 1.98 1.95 -10.97
C ILE A 350 1.72 1.09 -12.21
N TYR A 351 0.91 1.59 -13.14
CA TYR A 351 0.66 0.93 -14.42
C TYR A 351 1.91 0.98 -15.31
N HIS A 352 2.13 -0.11 -16.06
CA HIS A 352 3.22 -0.20 -17.02
C HIS A 352 2.69 -0.56 -18.42
N PRO A 353 2.74 0.38 -19.39
CA PRO A 353 2.49 0.06 -20.79
C PRO A 353 3.77 -0.55 -21.39
N ASN A 354 3.76 -1.84 -21.73
CA ASN A 354 4.79 -2.51 -22.54
C ASN A 354 6.25 -2.50 -22.00
N VAL A 355 6.62 -3.37 -21.05
CA VAL A 355 8.00 -3.71 -20.55
C VAL A 355 9.01 -2.54 -20.45
N SER A 356 8.54 -1.30 -20.45
CA SER A 356 9.35 -0.09 -20.51
C SER A 356 9.56 0.39 -19.09
N LEU A 357 10.72 1.02 -18.86
CA LEU A 357 11.03 1.61 -17.58
C LEU A 357 10.01 2.72 -17.26
N VAL A 358 9.29 2.59 -16.14
CA VAL A 358 8.34 3.62 -15.68
C VAL A 358 8.93 4.38 -14.50
N ASN A 359 8.92 5.71 -14.58
CA ASN A 359 9.42 6.58 -13.54
C ASN A 359 8.26 7.31 -12.84
N LEU A 360 8.26 7.34 -11.51
CA LEU A 360 7.37 8.17 -10.71
C LEU A 360 8.21 9.04 -9.78
N THR A 361 7.93 10.34 -9.76
CA THR A 361 8.50 11.29 -8.79
C THR A 361 7.40 11.78 -7.89
N VAL A 362 7.57 11.65 -6.58
CA VAL A 362 6.65 12.15 -5.55
C VAL A 362 7.43 13.10 -4.66
N HIS A 363 7.02 14.36 -4.59
CA HIS A 363 7.75 15.37 -3.81
C HIS A 363 7.41 15.34 -2.32
N THR A 364 6.18 14.96 -1.95
CA THR A 364 5.71 14.84 -0.56
C THR A 364 4.72 13.68 -0.41
N PHE A 365 4.87 12.86 0.63
CA PHE A 365 3.90 11.85 1.03
C PHE A 365 3.06 12.32 2.22
N ILE A 366 1.77 12.02 2.16
CA ILE A 366 0.81 12.21 3.25
C ILE A 366 0.20 10.84 3.56
N GLY A 367 -0.06 10.55 4.83
CA GLY A 367 -0.49 9.21 5.21
C GLY A 367 -0.63 9.02 6.71
N ASP A 368 -1.18 7.88 7.07
CA ASP A 368 -1.50 7.45 8.43
C ASP A 368 -0.69 6.20 8.86
N LYS A 369 0.41 5.93 8.15
CA LYS A 369 1.29 4.74 8.24
C LYS A 369 0.71 3.45 7.64
N THR A 370 -0.57 3.42 7.28
CA THR A 370 -1.25 2.19 6.82
C THR A 370 -1.21 2.01 5.30
N GLY A 371 -1.17 3.11 4.54
CA GLY A 371 -1.05 3.09 3.09
C GLY A 371 0.27 2.44 2.61
N GLN A 372 0.25 1.80 1.45
CA GLN A 372 1.41 1.12 0.86
C GLN A 372 1.62 1.48 -0.60
N LEU A 373 2.80 2.01 -0.94
CA LEU A 373 3.23 2.18 -2.33
C LEU A 373 3.97 0.92 -2.79
N HIS A 374 3.51 0.30 -3.88
CA HIS A 374 4.06 -0.94 -4.42
C HIS A 374 4.67 -0.73 -5.81
N LEU A 375 5.99 -0.92 -5.89
CA LEU A 375 6.79 -0.85 -7.10
C LEU A 375 6.99 -2.26 -7.65
N ARG A 376 6.73 -2.43 -8.94
CA ARG A 376 6.94 -3.68 -9.68
C ARG A 376 8.22 -3.61 -10.51
N SER A 377 8.67 -4.76 -11.03
CA SER A 377 9.85 -4.83 -11.93
C SER A 377 9.79 -3.78 -13.06
N ASN A 378 10.97 -3.22 -13.41
CA ASN A 378 11.14 -2.13 -14.38
C ASN A 378 10.46 -0.81 -13.97
N GLN A 379 10.40 -0.50 -12.67
CA GLN A 379 9.92 0.79 -12.17
C GLN A 379 10.96 1.47 -11.31
N LYS A 380 11.03 2.80 -11.42
CA LYS A 380 11.83 3.68 -10.58
C LYS A 380 10.95 4.70 -9.89
N VAL A 381 11.09 4.84 -8.57
CA VAL A 381 10.39 5.88 -7.80
C VAL A 381 11.40 6.79 -7.13
N TYR A 382 11.19 8.10 -7.26
CA TYR A 382 11.90 9.12 -6.50
C TYR A 382 10.97 9.61 -5.38
N ALA A 383 11.25 9.18 -4.15
CA ALA A 383 10.43 9.46 -2.98
C ALA A 383 11.01 10.63 -2.19
N GLU A 384 10.42 11.81 -2.34
CA GLU A 384 10.83 13.08 -1.72
C GLU A 384 12.30 13.44 -2.00
N VAL A 385 12.80 13.09 -3.19
CA VAL A 385 14.17 13.38 -3.59
C VAL A 385 14.24 14.73 -4.30
N VAL A 386 15.12 15.60 -3.83
CA VAL A 386 15.47 16.85 -4.52
C VAL A 386 16.88 16.70 -5.09
N GLU A 387 17.01 16.83 -6.42
CA GLU A 387 18.32 16.68 -7.07
C GLU A 387 19.32 17.71 -6.52
N SER A 388 20.52 17.23 -6.17
CA SER A 388 21.64 18.05 -5.67
C SER A 388 21.42 18.73 -4.32
N GLU A 389 20.41 18.32 -3.55
CA GLU A 389 20.19 18.77 -2.17
C GLU A 389 20.25 17.58 -1.20
N THR A 390 20.87 17.80 -0.03
CA THR A 390 20.79 16.84 1.08
C THR A 390 19.53 17.14 1.89
N ASN A 391 18.50 16.32 1.71
CA ASN A 391 17.25 16.43 2.44
C ASN A 391 16.92 15.16 3.24
N ARG A 392 15.75 15.17 3.89
CA ARG A 392 15.21 14.05 4.68
C ARG A 392 13.82 13.69 4.18
N THR A 393 13.42 12.44 4.33
CA THR A 393 12.03 11.99 4.14
C THR A 393 11.45 11.47 5.45
N GLU A 394 10.19 11.83 5.70
CA GLU A 394 9.38 11.40 6.84
C GLU A 394 8.10 10.69 6.34
N ALA A 395 8.15 10.11 5.15
CA ALA A 395 6.99 9.57 4.43
C ALA A 395 6.17 8.60 5.34
N PRO A 396 4.94 8.98 5.73
CA PRO A 396 4.12 8.21 6.67
C PRO A 396 3.34 7.09 5.93
N CYS A 397 4.03 6.31 5.11
CA CYS A 397 3.48 5.18 4.36
C CYS A 397 4.46 4.00 4.35
N SER A 398 3.98 2.83 3.95
CA SER A 398 4.79 1.64 3.72
C SER A 398 5.23 1.54 2.26
N PHE A 399 6.34 0.84 2.02
CA PHE A 399 6.84 0.59 0.66
C PHE A 399 6.98 -0.90 0.39
N LEU A 400 6.49 -1.38 -0.75
CA LEU A 400 6.78 -2.71 -1.27
C LEU A 400 7.59 -2.52 -2.56
N VAL A 401 8.86 -2.89 -2.53
CA VAL A 401 9.80 -2.68 -3.64
C VAL A 401 10.16 -4.05 -4.19
N ASP A 402 9.53 -4.48 -5.28
CA ASP A 402 9.78 -5.79 -5.89
C ASP A 402 11.21 -5.90 -6.47
N TYR A 403 11.66 -7.14 -6.69
CA TYR A 403 12.89 -7.42 -7.41
C TYR A 403 12.90 -6.75 -8.80
N GLU A 404 14.06 -6.25 -9.24
CA GLU A 404 14.25 -5.43 -10.46
C GLU A 404 13.52 -4.08 -10.47
N SER A 405 13.00 -3.61 -9.34
CA SER A 405 12.57 -2.22 -9.15
C SER A 405 13.59 -1.44 -8.32
N GLU A 406 13.53 -0.11 -8.40
CA GLU A 406 14.46 0.76 -7.67
C GLU A 406 13.72 1.95 -7.04
N ILE A 407 13.95 2.17 -5.76
CA ILE A 407 13.46 3.36 -5.04
C ILE A 407 14.64 4.26 -4.66
N PHE A 408 14.50 5.55 -4.95
CA PHE A 408 15.43 6.59 -4.57
C PHE A 408 14.85 7.33 -3.38
N PHE A 409 15.63 7.36 -2.30
CA PHE A 409 15.35 8.16 -1.12
C PHE A 409 16.37 9.28 -0.99
N PRO A 410 16.05 10.33 -0.23
CA PRO A 410 17.02 11.35 0.14
C PRO A 410 18.06 10.78 1.11
N SER A 411 19.06 11.60 1.46
CA SER A 411 20.17 11.17 2.32
C SER A 411 19.76 10.66 3.70
N GLU A 412 18.64 11.15 4.24
CA GLU A 412 18.09 10.74 5.54
C GLU A 412 16.66 10.20 5.34
N VAL A 413 16.42 8.93 5.68
CA VAL A 413 15.11 8.27 5.50
C VAL A 413 14.55 7.81 6.85
N HIS A 414 13.32 8.19 7.13
CA HIS A 414 12.54 7.72 8.27
C HIS A 414 11.38 6.85 7.80
N LEU A 415 11.51 5.53 8.00
CA LEU A 415 10.49 4.56 7.60
C LEU A 415 9.46 4.39 8.73
N HIS A 416 8.26 4.96 8.53
CA HIS A 416 7.15 4.88 9.50
C HIS A 416 6.17 3.73 9.24
N GLY A 417 6.17 3.17 8.04
CA GLY A 417 5.21 2.16 7.61
C GLY A 417 5.28 0.84 8.40
N THR A 418 4.13 0.22 8.62
CA THR A 418 4.00 -1.07 9.34
C THR A 418 4.09 -2.29 8.42
N ARG A 419 4.26 -2.08 7.11
CA ARG A 419 4.23 -3.14 6.08
C ARG A 419 5.27 -2.88 4.98
N THR A 420 6.47 -2.46 5.35
CA THR A 420 7.51 -2.17 4.36
C THR A 420 8.31 -3.43 4.04
N GLU A 421 8.43 -3.76 2.76
CA GLU A 421 9.24 -4.86 2.27
C GLU A 421 10.13 -4.42 1.10
N MET A 422 11.43 -4.67 1.25
CA MET A 422 12.44 -4.38 0.25
C MET A 422 12.93 -5.68 -0.37
N HIS A 423 12.68 -5.84 -1.67
CA HIS A 423 13.20 -6.92 -2.53
C HIS A 423 14.06 -6.38 -3.69
N GLY A 424 13.83 -5.13 -4.10
CA GLY A 424 14.59 -4.42 -5.11
C GLY A 424 15.70 -3.54 -4.53
N ARG A 425 16.13 -2.56 -5.32
CA ARG A 425 17.24 -1.67 -4.96
C ARG A 425 16.74 -0.41 -4.24
N VAL A 426 17.45 -0.05 -3.17
CA VAL A 426 17.28 1.21 -2.44
C VAL A 426 18.51 2.09 -2.65
N THR A 427 18.31 3.29 -3.20
CA THR A 427 19.41 4.17 -3.62
C THR A 427 19.36 5.52 -2.90
N GLY A 428 20.51 6.03 -2.49
CA GLY A 428 20.69 7.41 -1.99
C GLY A 428 20.70 7.58 -0.46
N VAL A 429 20.47 6.50 0.30
CA VAL A 429 20.35 6.56 1.76
C VAL A 429 21.71 6.60 2.44
N HIS A 430 21.94 7.62 3.25
CA HIS A 430 23.10 7.72 4.16
C HIS A 430 22.74 7.43 5.61
N LYS A 431 21.56 7.88 6.06
CA LYS A 431 21.01 7.66 7.39
C LYS A 431 19.65 7.00 7.27
N MET A 432 19.49 5.81 7.85
CA MET A 432 18.24 5.07 7.86
C MET A 432 17.69 4.94 9.27
N PHE A 433 16.45 5.38 9.46
CA PHE A 433 15.71 5.25 10.70
C PHE A 433 14.52 4.32 10.49
N ILE A 434 14.47 3.24 11.26
CA ILE A 434 13.28 2.41 11.40
C ILE A 434 12.49 2.98 12.56
N GLU A 435 11.41 3.71 12.27
CA GLU A 435 10.70 4.52 13.25
C GLU A 435 9.85 3.70 14.22
N ASP A 436 9.28 4.38 15.20
CA ASP A 436 8.51 3.75 16.27
C ASP A 436 7.38 2.85 15.73
N LYS A 437 7.44 1.56 16.08
CA LYS A 437 6.51 0.50 15.65
C LYS A 437 6.48 0.24 14.14
N ALA A 438 7.44 0.74 13.37
CA ALA A 438 7.58 0.37 11.96
C ALA A 438 8.01 -1.10 11.83
N ASP A 439 7.57 -1.77 10.77
CA ASP A 439 8.02 -3.14 10.44
C ASP A 439 8.58 -3.13 9.02
N VAL A 440 9.88 -3.44 8.94
CA VAL A 440 10.66 -3.40 7.71
C VAL A 440 11.30 -4.77 7.48
N ILE A 441 11.02 -5.34 6.32
CA ILE A 441 11.59 -6.60 5.85
C ILE A 441 12.60 -6.30 4.75
N TRP A 442 13.81 -6.82 4.91
CA TRP A 442 14.86 -6.81 3.90
C TRP A 442 15.09 -8.24 3.39
N THR A 443 14.96 -8.47 2.10
CA THR A 443 15.09 -9.82 1.54
C THR A 443 16.44 -10.07 0.87
N SER A 444 16.67 -11.31 0.48
CA SER A 444 17.93 -11.77 -0.13
C SER A 444 18.21 -11.25 -1.53
N THR A 445 17.24 -10.59 -2.17
CA THR A 445 17.42 -9.97 -3.48
C THR A 445 17.60 -8.45 -3.37
N ALA A 446 17.36 -7.88 -2.20
CA ALA A 446 17.42 -6.43 -2.01
C ALA A 446 18.87 -5.92 -2.04
N GLN A 447 19.04 -4.68 -2.50
CA GLN A 447 20.34 -4.03 -2.66
C GLN A 447 20.30 -2.60 -2.13
N THR A 448 21.45 -2.12 -1.69
CA THR A 448 21.69 -0.72 -1.35
C THR A 448 22.65 -0.10 -2.36
N ALA A 449 22.46 1.16 -2.71
CA ALA A 449 23.36 1.87 -3.62
C ALA A 449 23.51 3.35 -3.27
N ILE A 450 24.66 3.91 -3.61
CA ILE A 450 24.93 5.36 -3.53
C ILE A 450 25.21 5.84 -4.95
N ILE A 451 24.58 6.94 -5.32
CA ILE A 451 24.71 7.56 -6.62
C ILE A 451 25.37 8.93 -6.50
N GLU A 452 26.39 9.18 -7.31
CA GLU A 452 27.00 10.49 -7.48
C GLU A 452 27.08 10.81 -8.97
N LYS A 453 26.70 12.04 -9.37
CA LYS A 453 26.72 12.46 -10.78
C LYS A 453 26.00 11.49 -11.73
N ARG A 454 24.93 10.83 -11.25
CA ARG A 454 24.14 9.82 -11.97
C ARG A 454 24.87 8.51 -12.28
N GLU A 455 26.00 8.26 -11.62
CA GLU A 455 26.72 7.00 -11.66
C GLU A 455 26.72 6.35 -10.28
N TYR A 456 26.62 5.03 -10.24
CA TYR A 456 26.71 4.28 -8.99
C TYR A 456 28.17 4.27 -8.53
N VAL A 457 28.45 4.95 -7.43
CA VAL A 457 29.76 4.94 -6.78
C VAL A 457 29.87 3.78 -5.78
N HIS A 458 28.74 3.34 -5.26
CA HIS A 458 28.63 2.18 -4.40
C HIS A 458 27.38 1.39 -4.78
N LEU A 459 27.51 0.07 -4.85
CA LEU A 459 26.42 -0.87 -5.07
C LEU A 459 26.74 -2.14 -4.29
N SER A 460 25.86 -2.50 -3.35
CA SER A 460 26.00 -3.74 -2.62
C SER A 460 25.66 -4.94 -3.51
N GLU A 461 26.24 -6.10 -3.19
CA GLU A 461 25.77 -7.37 -3.75
C GLU A 461 24.32 -7.64 -3.32
N GLU A 462 23.61 -8.47 -4.09
CA GLU A 462 22.24 -8.86 -3.77
C GLU A 462 22.17 -9.55 -2.40
N GLY A 463 21.23 -9.10 -1.57
CA GLY A 463 21.03 -9.60 -0.22
C GLY A 463 21.88 -8.88 0.83
N ASN A 464 22.95 -8.19 0.45
CA ASN A 464 23.76 -7.39 1.35
C ASN A 464 23.12 -6.01 1.61
N PHE A 465 23.32 -5.50 2.81
CA PHE A 465 22.78 -4.23 3.26
C PHE A 465 23.93 -3.31 3.68
N SER A 466 24.03 -2.12 3.09
CA SER A 466 25.06 -1.15 3.43
C SER A 466 24.49 0.26 3.47
N VAL A 467 24.56 0.87 4.66
CA VAL A 467 24.24 2.29 4.87
C VAL A 467 25.19 2.85 5.93
N PRO A 468 25.67 4.09 5.83
CA PRO A 468 26.55 4.69 6.84
C PRO A 468 25.96 4.68 8.27
N GLU A 469 24.70 5.06 8.46
CA GLU A 469 24.05 5.09 9.77
C GLU A 469 22.73 4.34 9.73
N LEU A 470 22.51 3.41 10.66
CA LEU A 470 21.25 2.69 10.84
C LEU A 470 20.80 2.77 12.29
N THR A 471 19.59 3.26 12.51
CA THR A 471 18.97 3.35 13.84
C THR A 471 17.60 2.68 13.85
N ILE A 472 17.39 1.73 14.74
CA ILE A 472 16.08 1.12 15.00
C ILE A 472 15.50 1.77 16.25
N LYS A 473 14.39 2.49 16.11
CA LYS A 473 13.70 3.23 17.17
C LYS A 473 12.79 2.32 18.01
N LYS A 474 11.98 2.90 18.89
CA LYS A 474 11.25 2.15 19.92
C LYS A 474 10.17 1.26 19.33
N GLY A 475 10.29 -0.04 19.53
CA GLY A 475 9.36 -1.02 18.95
C GLY A 475 9.46 -1.15 17.43
N GLY A 476 10.40 -0.45 16.78
CA GLY A 476 10.71 -0.63 15.37
C GLY A 476 11.33 -2.01 15.16
N LYS A 477 11.00 -2.64 14.03
CA LYS A 477 11.41 -4.00 13.70
C LYS A 477 12.06 -4.04 12.32
N LEU A 478 13.29 -4.55 12.26
CA LEU A 478 14.01 -4.81 11.01
C LEU A 478 14.28 -6.31 10.89
N SER A 479 13.82 -6.92 9.80
CA SER A 479 13.95 -8.37 9.57
C SER A 479 14.70 -8.67 8.28
N PHE A 480 15.86 -9.30 8.39
CA PHE A 480 16.60 -9.84 7.25
C PHE A 480 16.12 -11.28 6.95
N LEU A 481 15.31 -11.45 5.90
CA LEU A 481 14.62 -12.71 5.57
C LEU A 481 15.06 -13.32 4.23
N LYS A 482 14.74 -14.62 4.04
CA LYS A 482 14.92 -15.41 2.80
C LYS A 482 16.36 -15.51 2.28
N ILE A 483 17.35 -15.44 3.17
CA ILE A 483 18.77 -15.47 2.80
C ILE A 483 19.17 -16.87 2.31
N SER A 484 19.67 -16.95 1.07
CA SER A 484 20.24 -18.17 0.46
C SER A 484 21.73 -18.36 0.79
N GLY A 485 22.37 -17.33 1.34
CA GLY A 485 23.76 -17.30 1.81
C GLY A 485 23.92 -16.51 3.12
N GLU A 486 25.15 -16.12 3.45
CA GLU A 486 25.41 -15.23 4.61
C GLU A 486 25.18 -13.78 4.20
N ILE A 487 24.36 -13.04 4.95
CA ILE A 487 24.17 -11.60 4.73
C ILE A 487 25.36 -10.82 5.28
N ILE A 488 25.82 -9.80 4.55
CA ILE A 488 26.73 -8.78 5.07
C ILE A 488 25.92 -7.51 5.32
N VAL A 489 25.93 -7.07 6.57
CA VAL A 489 25.40 -5.79 7.03
C VAL A 489 26.59 -4.88 7.32
N ASP A 490 26.82 -3.88 6.49
CA ASP A 490 27.92 -2.93 6.59
C ASP A 490 27.39 -1.55 7.01
N VAL A 491 27.62 -1.16 8.26
CA VAL A 491 27.06 0.05 8.86
C VAL A 491 28.07 0.72 9.77
N ALA A 492 28.44 1.98 9.50
CA ALA A 492 29.43 2.67 10.34
C ALA A 492 28.92 2.92 11.77
N ASP A 493 27.69 3.41 11.93
CA ASP A 493 27.05 3.61 13.23
C ASP A 493 25.73 2.82 13.29
N PHE A 494 25.71 1.78 14.13
CA PHE A 494 24.57 0.87 14.28
C PHE A 494 23.93 0.99 15.67
N GLU A 495 22.70 1.51 15.72
CA GLU A 495 21.98 1.74 16.97
C GLU A 495 20.65 0.97 17.00
N VAL A 496 20.41 0.23 18.08
CA VAL A 496 19.12 -0.39 18.39
C VAL A 496 18.64 0.20 19.71
N LYS A 497 17.62 1.05 19.63
CA LYS A 497 17.05 1.76 20.77
C LYS A 497 16.18 0.84 21.64
N TYR A 498 15.74 1.36 22.79
CA TYR A 498 14.83 0.69 23.70
C TYR A 498 13.67 -0.01 22.98
N GLN A 499 13.50 -1.32 23.17
CA GLN A 499 12.49 -2.17 22.51
C GLN A 499 12.60 -2.29 20.97
N GLY A 500 13.67 -1.81 20.36
CA GLY A 500 13.98 -2.07 18.95
C GLY A 500 14.30 -3.55 18.73
N LEU A 501 13.88 -4.10 17.59
CA LEU A 501 14.07 -5.52 17.26
C LEU A 501 14.76 -5.68 15.91
N VAL A 502 15.85 -6.44 15.89
CA VAL A 502 16.52 -6.88 14.66
C VAL A 502 16.47 -8.41 14.59
N LEU A 503 15.91 -8.92 13.50
CA LEU A 503 15.84 -10.34 13.18
C LEU A 503 16.81 -10.64 12.03
N MET A 504 17.69 -11.62 12.21
CA MET A 504 18.62 -12.06 11.16
C MET A 504 18.72 -13.59 11.18
N ASN A 505 18.95 -14.22 10.02
CA ASN A 505 19.16 -15.66 9.98
C ASN A 505 20.60 -16.06 10.33
N HIS A 506 21.54 -15.67 9.48
CA HIS A 506 22.96 -15.90 9.66
C HIS A 506 23.76 -14.94 8.79
N GLY A 507 24.85 -14.38 9.31
CA GLY A 507 25.65 -13.42 8.57
C GLY A 507 26.71 -12.69 9.38
N MET A 508 27.25 -11.65 8.76
CA MET A 508 28.23 -10.74 9.34
C MET A 508 27.64 -9.34 9.48
N ILE A 509 27.86 -8.71 10.64
CA ILE A 509 27.69 -7.27 10.82
C ILE A 509 29.09 -6.68 10.94
N ASP A 510 29.43 -5.73 10.08
CA ASP A 510 30.62 -4.90 10.18
C ASP A 510 30.17 -3.49 10.59
N SER A 511 30.64 -3.03 11.74
CA SER A 511 30.34 -1.69 12.21
C SER A 511 31.51 -0.94 12.82
N GLY A 512 31.46 0.39 12.76
CA GLY A 512 32.42 1.26 13.44
C GLY A 512 32.07 1.41 14.92
N HIS A 513 30.82 1.76 15.19
CA HIS A 513 30.21 1.89 16.50
C HIS A 513 28.92 1.07 16.57
N ALA A 514 28.63 0.54 17.76
CA ALA A 514 27.42 -0.21 18.03
C ALA A 514 26.85 0.18 19.40
N ASP A 515 25.55 0.49 19.44
CA ASP A 515 24.81 0.72 20.68
C ASP A 515 23.51 -0.10 20.68
N LEU A 516 23.39 -1.01 21.65
CA LEU A 516 22.19 -1.80 21.89
C LEU A 516 21.63 -1.41 23.25
N GLU A 517 20.61 -0.56 23.26
CA GLU A 517 19.97 -0.06 24.49
C GLU A 517 19.21 -1.16 25.23
N SER A 518 18.82 -0.88 26.48
CA SER A 518 18.02 -1.80 27.32
C SER A 518 16.74 -2.23 26.61
N GLU A 519 16.36 -3.52 26.75
CA GLU A 519 15.23 -4.13 26.03
C GLU A 519 15.31 -4.10 24.48
N GLY A 520 16.36 -3.53 23.89
CA GLY A 520 16.67 -3.73 22.47
C GLY A 520 17.11 -5.18 22.25
N VAL A 521 16.72 -5.77 21.12
CA VAL A 521 16.98 -7.19 20.83
C VAL A 521 17.54 -7.36 19.43
N ILE A 522 18.65 -8.09 19.32
CA ILE A 522 19.14 -8.68 18.08
C ILE A 522 19.05 -10.18 18.27
N THR A 523 18.21 -10.86 17.47
CA THR A 523 17.97 -12.30 17.65
C THR A 523 18.08 -13.07 16.33
N LEU A 524 18.76 -14.21 16.45
CA LEU A 524 18.95 -15.24 15.43
C LEU A 524 18.43 -16.59 15.96
N ASP A 525 17.50 -16.55 16.91
CA ASP A 525 16.96 -17.73 17.56
C ASP A 525 16.23 -18.62 16.54
N GLY A 526 16.52 -19.92 16.56
CA GLY A 526 15.93 -20.90 15.63
C GLY A 526 16.32 -20.76 14.16
N LYS A 527 17.31 -19.92 13.82
CA LYS A 527 17.70 -19.65 12.42
C LYS A 527 18.86 -20.49 11.89
N GLY A 528 19.23 -21.54 12.61
CA GLY A 528 20.20 -22.55 12.22
C GLY A 528 19.58 -23.71 11.46
N PHE A 529 20.11 -24.92 11.67
CA PHE A 529 19.61 -26.12 11.02
C PHE A 529 18.20 -26.48 11.50
N SER A 530 17.33 -26.85 10.57
CA SER A 530 15.98 -27.34 10.87
C SER A 530 16.01 -28.70 11.59
N SER A 531 14.87 -29.09 12.16
CA SER A 531 14.66 -30.39 12.82
C SER A 531 15.32 -31.56 12.07
N GLY A 532 16.06 -32.39 12.81
CA GLY A 532 16.72 -33.58 12.26
C GLY A 532 17.84 -33.28 11.26
N THR A 533 18.34 -32.04 11.18
CA THR A 533 19.44 -31.66 10.28
C THR A 533 20.60 -31.00 11.03
N GLY A 534 21.75 -30.91 10.35
CA GLY A 534 23.00 -30.38 10.90
C GLY A 534 24.01 -31.45 11.36
N PRO A 535 25.29 -31.08 11.55
CA PRO A 535 26.36 -32.02 11.92
C PRO A 535 26.14 -32.74 13.27
N GLY A 536 25.52 -32.05 14.23
CA GLY A 536 25.18 -32.57 15.55
C GLY A 536 23.67 -32.77 15.74
N ARG A 537 22.94 -33.06 14.66
CA ARG A 537 21.48 -33.25 14.71
C ARG A 537 21.03 -34.23 15.81
N GLY A 538 19.90 -33.93 16.42
CA GLY A 538 19.18 -34.92 17.21
C GLY A 538 18.64 -36.05 16.34
N ILE A 539 18.38 -37.21 16.95
CA ILE A 539 17.85 -38.40 16.27
C ILE A 539 16.56 -38.86 16.96
N SER A 540 15.73 -39.59 16.23
CA SER A 540 14.56 -40.26 16.79
C SER A 540 14.94 -41.64 17.32
N VAL A 541 14.69 -41.89 18.60
CA VAL A 541 14.90 -43.17 19.27
C VAL A 541 13.60 -43.61 19.93
N SER A 542 13.09 -44.78 19.54
CA SER A 542 11.86 -45.35 20.11
C SER A 542 10.67 -44.38 20.10
N GLY A 543 10.58 -43.55 19.06
CA GLY A 543 9.53 -42.54 18.88
C GLY A 543 9.73 -41.22 19.62
N SER A 544 10.86 -41.03 20.32
CA SER A 544 11.22 -39.78 20.99
C SER A 544 12.50 -39.16 20.41
N GLY A 545 12.52 -37.84 20.29
CA GLY A 545 13.62 -37.05 19.75
C GLY A 545 14.67 -36.68 20.79
N THR A 546 15.94 -36.83 20.43
CA THR A 546 17.07 -36.35 21.22
C THR A 546 17.42 -34.90 20.89
N GLY A 547 18.13 -34.21 21.76
CA GLY A 547 18.46 -32.80 21.60
C GLY A 547 19.53 -32.57 20.54
N GLY A 548 19.47 -31.41 19.88
CA GLY A 548 20.53 -30.93 19.00
C GLY A 548 21.84 -30.74 19.79
N SER A 549 22.96 -31.02 19.14
CA SER A 549 24.31 -30.85 19.67
C SER A 549 25.07 -29.78 18.89
N TYR A 550 25.62 -28.81 19.60
CA TYR A 550 26.60 -27.82 19.16
C TYR A 550 27.30 -27.29 20.41
N GLY A 551 28.63 -27.09 20.41
CA GLY A 551 29.33 -26.72 21.66
C GLY A 551 29.51 -27.88 22.65
N GLY A 552 28.40 -28.45 23.09
CA GLY A 552 28.29 -29.64 23.92
C GLY A 552 27.37 -30.71 23.32
N GLN A 553 27.22 -31.81 24.03
CA GLN A 553 26.37 -32.93 23.64
C GLN A 553 24.91 -32.64 24.04
N GLY A 554 23.98 -32.77 23.09
CA GLY A 554 22.55 -32.62 23.34
C GLY A 554 22.02 -33.75 24.21
N GLY A 555 20.93 -33.50 24.92
CA GLY A 555 20.32 -34.50 25.80
C GLY A 555 19.85 -35.72 25.01
N ALA A 556 19.97 -36.92 25.61
CA ALA A 556 19.47 -38.15 25.02
C ALA A 556 19.16 -39.20 26.10
N PHE A 557 18.36 -40.20 25.73
CA PHE A 557 18.01 -41.34 26.59
C PHE A 557 19.21 -42.24 26.92
N SER A 558 20.24 -42.23 26.07
CA SER A 558 21.54 -42.86 26.31
C SER A 558 22.65 -42.05 25.65
N SER A 559 23.87 -42.13 26.20
CA SER A 559 25.04 -41.41 25.67
C SER A 559 25.45 -41.82 24.24
N SER A 560 24.94 -42.95 23.75
CA SER A 560 25.14 -43.43 22.38
C SER A 560 24.22 -42.79 21.34
N ASN A 561 23.18 -42.06 21.77
CA ASN A 561 22.03 -41.69 20.92
C ASN A 561 21.92 -40.18 20.67
N THR A 562 23.05 -39.49 20.60
CA THR A 562 23.10 -38.02 20.50
C THR A 562 24.14 -37.58 19.49
N GLY A 563 23.95 -36.37 18.95
CA GLY A 563 24.85 -35.78 17.97
C GLY A 563 26.24 -35.53 18.56
N SER A 564 27.26 -35.56 17.70
CA SER A 564 28.60 -35.13 18.12
C SER A 564 28.67 -33.60 18.17
N PRO A 565 29.24 -33.00 19.23
CA PRO A 565 29.53 -31.58 19.24
C PRO A 565 30.58 -31.23 18.17
N TYR A 566 30.49 -30.03 17.61
CA TYR A 566 31.40 -29.52 16.57
C TYR A 566 31.64 -28.02 16.75
N GLY A 567 32.44 -27.42 15.85
CA GLY A 567 32.77 -26.00 15.84
C GLY A 567 33.99 -25.63 16.69
N SER A 568 34.59 -24.49 16.39
CA SER A 568 35.73 -23.92 17.12
C SER A 568 35.25 -23.18 18.37
N VAL A 569 35.97 -23.32 19.48
CA VAL A 569 35.74 -22.50 20.69
C VAL A 569 36.29 -21.09 20.54
N TYR A 570 37.34 -20.89 19.74
CA TYR A 570 37.97 -19.58 19.56
C TYR A 570 37.27 -18.75 18.51
N THR A 571 36.83 -19.38 17.42
CA THR A 571 36.25 -18.70 16.25
C THR A 571 34.99 -19.46 15.81
N PRO A 572 33.92 -19.45 16.63
CA PRO A 572 32.70 -20.18 16.32
C PRO A 572 32.00 -19.59 15.10
N ALA A 573 31.86 -20.38 14.04
CA ALA A 573 31.17 -20.01 12.80
C ALA A 573 30.06 -21.00 12.40
N GLY A 574 29.84 -22.04 13.21
CA GLY A 574 28.85 -23.07 12.91
C GLY A 574 27.44 -22.65 13.33
N TRP A 575 26.43 -23.02 12.54
CA TRP A 575 25.04 -22.88 12.95
C TRP A 575 24.69 -23.93 14.00
N GLY A 576 23.65 -23.69 14.81
CA GLY A 576 23.13 -24.69 15.73
C GLY A 576 22.44 -25.83 14.98
N SER A 577 22.55 -27.06 15.48
CA SER A 577 21.86 -28.24 14.96
C SER A 577 20.40 -28.31 15.39
N GLY A 578 19.54 -28.86 14.52
CA GLY A 578 18.16 -29.16 14.89
C GLY A 578 18.06 -30.35 15.86
N GLY A 579 17.02 -30.31 16.69
CA GLY A 579 16.62 -31.41 17.56
C GLY A 579 16.01 -32.57 16.77
N GLY A 580 15.91 -33.74 17.38
CA GLY A 580 15.36 -34.95 16.77
C GLY A 580 13.84 -34.90 16.71
N SER A 581 13.28 -35.37 15.60
CA SER A 581 11.83 -35.53 15.44
C SER A 581 11.29 -36.66 16.32
N SER A 582 9.97 -36.67 16.52
CA SER A 582 9.23 -37.71 17.21
C SER A 582 8.21 -38.35 16.25
N THR A 583 7.48 -39.37 16.71
CA THR A 583 6.32 -39.90 15.94
C THR A 583 5.19 -38.90 15.77
N ASN A 584 5.18 -37.81 16.57
CA ASN A 584 4.08 -36.85 16.62
C ASN A 584 4.42 -35.50 15.95
N GLY A 585 5.66 -35.34 15.47
CA GLY A 585 6.09 -34.13 14.78
C GLY A 585 7.56 -33.79 14.98
N GLU A 586 7.97 -32.67 14.40
CA GLU A 586 9.34 -32.20 14.32
C GLU A 586 9.90 -31.65 15.64
N GLY A 587 11.22 -31.73 15.80
CA GLY A 587 11.97 -31.11 16.89
C GLY A 587 12.24 -29.62 16.66
N GLY A 588 12.84 -28.98 17.66
CA GLY A 588 13.21 -27.56 17.57
C GLY A 588 14.37 -27.31 16.60
N SER A 589 14.36 -26.17 15.92
CA SER A 589 15.47 -25.72 15.07
C SER A 589 16.66 -25.22 15.90
N GLY A 590 17.87 -25.31 15.35
CA GLY A 590 19.07 -24.78 16.00
C GLY A 590 19.16 -23.25 15.90
N GLY A 591 19.97 -22.61 16.74
CA GLY A 591 20.23 -21.16 16.66
C GLY A 591 21.08 -20.76 15.45
N GLY A 592 20.95 -19.52 14.99
CA GLY A 592 21.70 -18.96 13.86
C GLY A 592 23.18 -18.66 14.15
N PHE A 593 23.82 -17.92 13.26
CA PHE A 593 25.22 -17.50 13.40
C PHE A 593 25.38 -16.01 13.14
N LEU A 594 26.02 -15.32 14.07
CA LEU A 594 26.44 -13.94 13.88
C LEU A 594 27.95 -13.81 14.04
N HIS A 595 28.59 -13.20 13.04
CA HIS A 595 29.91 -12.60 13.18
C HIS A 595 29.75 -11.08 13.25
N TRP A 596 30.05 -10.47 14.39
CA TRP A 596 29.98 -9.02 14.55
C TRP A 596 31.38 -8.45 14.76
N LYS A 597 31.83 -7.65 13.80
CA LYS A 597 33.07 -6.88 13.87
C LYS A 597 32.76 -5.43 14.21
N ILE A 598 33.40 -4.91 15.25
CA ILE A 598 33.21 -3.54 15.73
C ILE A 598 34.56 -2.80 15.79
N GLY A 599 34.75 -1.84 14.91
CA GLY A 599 36.02 -1.11 14.76
C GLY A 599 36.44 -0.30 16.00
N LYS A 600 35.49 0.27 16.77
CA LYS A 600 35.82 1.17 17.90
C LYS A 600 35.22 0.76 19.24
N LEU A 601 33.90 0.73 19.34
CA LEU A 601 33.20 0.54 20.62
C LEU A 601 31.85 -0.10 20.38
N ILE A 602 31.56 -1.17 21.12
CA ILE A 602 30.22 -1.67 21.34
C ILE A 602 29.77 -1.38 22.78
N HIS A 603 28.58 -0.80 22.91
CA HIS A 603 27.84 -0.66 24.15
C HIS A 603 26.60 -1.56 24.12
N LEU A 604 26.54 -2.58 24.99
CA LEU A 604 25.48 -3.60 24.95
C LEU A 604 24.75 -3.65 26.29
N ASN A 605 23.54 -3.08 26.36
CA ASN A 605 22.61 -3.16 27.48
C ASN A 605 21.36 -4.01 27.19
N GLY A 606 21.08 -4.28 25.91
CA GLY A 606 19.97 -5.14 25.48
C GLY A 606 20.34 -6.62 25.41
N VAL A 607 19.68 -7.36 24.50
CA VAL A 607 19.84 -8.80 24.32
C VAL A 607 20.37 -9.11 22.93
N LEU A 608 21.48 -9.85 22.86
CA LEU A 608 21.97 -10.48 21.64
C LEU A 608 21.82 -12.00 21.78
N SER A 609 21.01 -12.64 20.93
CA SER A 609 20.71 -14.06 21.08
C SER A 609 20.81 -14.87 19.78
N ALA A 610 21.30 -16.11 19.91
CA ALA A 610 21.24 -17.15 18.88
C ALA A 610 20.89 -18.49 19.55
N ASN A 611 19.76 -18.53 20.25
CA ASN A 611 19.27 -19.70 20.97
C ASN A 611 18.67 -20.75 20.01
N GLY A 612 18.68 -22.01 20.42
CA GLY A 612 17.91 -23.07 19.78
C GLY A 612 16.43 -22.98 20.16
N GLU A 613 15.55 -23.32 19.22
CA GLU A 613 14.11 -23.38 19.48
C GLU A 613 13.75 -24.61 20.31
N ALA A 614 12.70 -24.44 21.14
CA ALA A 614 12.07 -25.54 21.83
C ALA A 614 11.30 -26.44 20.85
N ALA A 615 11.18 -27.71 21.21
CA ALA A 615 10.33 -28.65 20.51
C ALA A 615 8.85 -28.28 20.65
N SER A 616 8.13 -28.16 19.54
CA SER A 616 6.69 -27.91 19.51
C SER A 616 5.85 -29.20 19.63
N SER A 617 6.45 -30.36 19.34
CA SER A 617 5.74 -31.65 19.26
C SER A 617 6.05 -32.56 20.45
N THR A 618 5.04 -33.27 20.94
CA THR A 618 5.17 -34.23 22.06
C THR A 618 6.28 -35.26 21.80
N ASN A 619 7.20 -35.40 22.74
CA ASN A 619 8.41 -36.24 22.68
C ASN A 619 9.50 -35.78 21.71
N ALA A 620 9.39 -34.61 21.07
CA ALA A 620 10.44 -34.12 20.18
C ALA A 620 11.56 -33.40 20.95
N GLY A 621 12.77 -33.40 20.39
CA GLY A 621 13.96 -32.83 21.02
C GLY A 621 14.15 -31.34 20.69
N GLY A 622 14.72 -30.59 21.62
CA GLY A 622 15.04 -29.17 21.42
C GLY A 622 16.28 -28.96 20.53
N GLY A 623 16.32 -27.84 19.79
CA GLY A 623 17.47 -27.48 18.96
C GLY A 623 18.65 -26.98 19.80
N SER A 624 19.89 -27.09 19.31
CA SER A 624 21.04 -26.52 20.03
C SER A 624 21.14 -25.01 19.82
N GLY A 625 21.79 -24.31 20.75
CA GLY A 625 22.23 -22.93 20.51
C GLY A 625 23.15 -22.82 19.28
N GLY A 626 23.24 -21.60 18.74
CA GLY A 626 24.04 -21.25 17.58
C GLY A 626 25.42 -20.69 17.92
N SER A 627 25.92 -19.78 17.08
CA SER A 627 27.22 -19.13 17.25
C SER A 627 27.14 -17.62 17.32
N ILE A 628 27.90 -17.04 18.23
CA ILE A 628 28.19 -15.59 18.24
C ILE A 628 29.71 -15.43 18.27
N LEU A 629 30.26 -14.79 17.24
CA LEU A 629 31.66 -14.34 17.20
C LEU A 629 31.64 -12.80 17.22
N LEU A 630 32.16 -12.21 18.28
CA LEU A 630 32.24 -10.76 18.46
C LEU A 630 33.70 -10.33 18.53
N GLU A 631 34.10 -9.44 17.63
CA GLU A 631 35.44 -8.85 17.57
C GLU A 631 35.30 -7.34 17.76
N ALA A 632 35.91 -6.76 18.79
CA ALA A 632 35.77 -5.33 19.06
C ALA A 632 37.03 -4.69 19.67
N THR A 633 37.27 -3.41 19.38
CA THR A 633 38.36 -2.68 20.06
C THR A 633 38.03 -2.42 21.54
N ASN A 634 36.83 -1.93 21.84
CA ASN A 634 36.35 -1.71 23.20
C ASN A 634 34.93 -2.28 23.39
N PHE A 635 34.65 -2.84 24.56
CA PHE A 635 33.36 -3.42 24.90
C PHE A 635 32.89 -2.97 26.28
N THR A 636 31.64 -2.49 26.38
CA THR A 636 31.01 -1.98 27.59
C THR A 636 29.52 -2.35 27.64
N GLY A 637 28.87 -2.17 28.80
CA GLY A 637 27.42 -2.38 28.97
C GLY A 637 27.07 -3.49 29.96
N HIS A 638 25.77 -3.70 30.19
CA HIS A 638 25.23 -4.62 31.20
C HIS A 638 24.17 -5.60 30.65
N GLY A 639 24.11 -5.78 29.34
CA GLY A 639 23.11 -6.62 28.67
C GLY A 639 23.41 -8.13 28.71
N ASP A 640 22.70 -8.87 27.88
CA ASP A 640 22.75 -10.33 27.82
C ASP A 640 23.22 -10.81 26.43
N ILE A 641 24.20 -11.70 26.41
CA ILE A 641 24.59 -12.45 25.19
C ILE A 641 24.29 -13.93 25.40
N GLN A 642 23.49 -14.52 24.51
CA GLN A 642 22.90 -15.85 24.72
C GLN A 642 23.02 -16.77 23.51
N VAL A 643 23.46 -18.01 23.74
CA VAL A 643 23.44 -19.12 22.79
C VAL A 643 22.89 -20.37 23.46
N ASN A 644 21.73 -20.29 24.09
CA ASN A 644 21.15 -21.40 24.86
C ASN A 644 20.53 -22.46 23.94
N GLY A 645 20.51 -23.71 24.39
CA GLY A 645 19.75 -24.78 23.74
C GLY A 645 18.26 -24.69 24.06
N GLY A 646 17.45 -25.18 23.13
CA GLY A 646 16.00 -25.26 23.24
C GLY A 646 15.54 -26.43 24.11
N GLU A 647 14.34 -26.29 24.66
CA GLU A 647 13.69 -27.30 25.51
C GLU A 647 13.15 -28.48 24.67
N GLY A 648 13.25 -29.70 25.19
CA GLY A 648 12.57 -30.87 24.63
C GLY A 648 11.16 -31.01 25.21
N SER A 649 10.21 -31.57 24.45
CA SER A 649 8.79 -31.61 24.86
C SER A 649 8.38 -32.99 25.39
N ALA A 650 7.67 -33.03 26.53
CA ALA A 650 6.90 -34.18 27.06
C ALA A 650 7.61 -35.55 27.13
N GLY A 651 8.95 -35.57 27.20
CA GLY A 651 9.76 -36.78 27.16
C GLY A 651 10.94 -36.68 26.18
N GLY A 652 10.89 -35.74 25.25
CA GLY A 652 12.00 -35.36 24.39
C GLY A 652 13.12 -34.68 25.18
N SER A 653 14.33 -34.73 24.64
CA SER A 653 15.52 -34.20 25.32
C SER A 653 15.85 -32.76 24.92
N GLY A 654 16.39 -31.97 25.84
CA GLY A 654 16.83 -30.60 25.57
C GLY A 654 18.08 -30.53 24.70
N GLY A 655 18.19 -29.47 23.89
CA GLY A 655 19.36 -29.17 23.08
C GLY A 655 20.52 -28.63 23.92
N SER A 656 21.75 -28.77 23.43
CA SER A 656 22.92 -28.17 24.09
C SER A 656 22.97 -26.66 23.88
N GLY A 657 23.64 -25.93 24.79
CA GLY A 657 24.05 -24.55 24.53
C GLY A 657 25.10 -24.49 23.41
N GLY A 658 25.13 -23.40 22.65
CA GLY A 658 26.03 -23.16 21.53
C GLY A 658 27.39 -22.59 21.93
N ARG A 659 28.03 -21.83 21.02
CA ARG A 659 29.38 -21.29 21.21
C ARG A 659 29.42 -19.77 21.08
N MET A 660 30.18 -19.14 21.97
CA MET A 660 30.49 -17.70 21.92
C MET A 660 32.00 -17.49 21.89
N GLY A 661 32.48 -16.65 20.97
CA GLY A 661 33.86 -16.15 20.94
C GLY A 661 33.83 -14.64 21.03
N ILE A 662 34.46 -14.06 22.05
CA ILE A 662 34.49 -12.62 22.29
C ILE A 662 35.97 -12.19 22.31
N HIS A 663 36.40 -11.45 21.30
CA HIS A 663 37.77 -10.98 21.14
C HIS A 663 37.81 -9.46 21.29
N ILE A 664 38.47 -8.99 22.34
CA ILE A 664 38.57 -7.55 22.65
C ILE A 664 40.04 -7.12 22.59
N ASP A 665 40.34 -6.14 21.73
CA ASP A 665 41.74 -5.75 21.46
C ASP A 665 42.30 -4.79 22.52
N HIS A 666 41.49 -3.89 23.08
CA HIS A 666 41.97 -2.83 23.96
C HIS A 666 41.34 -2.85 25.36
N LYS A 667 40.03 -2.61 25.50
CA LYS A 667 39.37 -2.48 26.81
C LYS A 667 38.05 -3.23 26.89
N ASN A 668 37.89 -4.07 27.91
CA ASN A 668 36.65 -4.76 28.24
C ASN A 668 36.12 -4.32 29.60
N ASP A 669 35.10 -3.45 29.61
CA ASP A 669 34.32 -3.05 30.80
C ASP A 669 32.88 -3.60 30.74
N PHE A 670 32.64 -4.67 29.99
CA PHE A 670 31.32 -5.30 29.94
C PHE A 670 31.03 -5.99 31.28
N GLY A 671 29.98 -5.53 31.96
CA GLY A 671 29.48 -6.06 33.24
C GLY A 671 28.19 -6.87 33.11
N GLY A 672 27.78 -7.19 31.88
CA GLY A 672 26.58 -7.98 31.60
C GLY A 672 26.80 -9.49 31.75
N ARG A 673 25.88 -10.28 31.18
CA ARG A 673 25.85 -11.74 31.34
C ARG A 673 26.04 -12.46 30.01
N TYR A 674 26.84 -13.53 30.06
CA TYR A 674 27.00 -14.51 28.99
C TYR A 674 26.25 -15.80 29.36
N SER A 675 25.44 -16.35 28.45
CA SER A 675 24.70 -17.59 28.69
C SER A 675 24.84 -18.59 27.55
N SER A 676 25.28 -19.80 27.88
CA SER A 676 25.36 -20.94 26.96
C SER A 676 24.92 -22.23 27.67
N VAL A 677 23.64 -22.31 28.04
CA VAL A 677 23.10 -23.44 28.81
C VAL A 677 22.25 -24.38 27.93
N TRP A 678 22.06 -25.62 28.39
CA TRP A 678 21.28 -26.68 27.72
C TRP A 678 19.78 -26.64 28.05
N TRP A 679 19.29 -25.47 28.49
CA TRP A 679 18.03 -25.20 29.20
C TRP A 679 18.05 -25.58 30.69
N SER A 680 17.63 -24.63 31.53
CA SER A 680 17.34 -24.82 32.95
C SER A 680 16.32 -23.77 33.34
N GLY A 681 15.09 -24.18 33.64
CA GLY A 681 14.09 -23.34 34.31
C GLY A 681 14.48 -22.89 35.73
N ARG A 682 15.76 -22.93 36.11
CA ARG A 682 16.32 -22.32 37.32
C ARG A 682 17.65 -21.66 37.03
N VAL A 683 17.66 -20.34 37.12
CA VAL A 683 18.88 -19.53 37.22
C VAL A 683 19.47 -19.78 38.62
N PHE A 684 20.65 -20.38 38.71
CA PHE A 684 21.47 -20.22 39.91
C PHE A 684 22.34 -18.99 39.69
N SER A 685 22.07 -17.93 40.45
CA SER A 685 23.00 -16.83 40.65
C SER A 685 24.18 -17.35 41.48
N PHE A 686 25.40 -17.12 40.97
CA PHE A 686 26.63 -17.18 41.77
C PHE A 686 27.07 -15.78 42.12
#